data_AF-A0A969ZLE5-F1
#
_entry.id   AF-A0A969ZLE5-F1
#
_cell.length_a   1.000
_cell.length_b   1.000
_cell.length_c   1.000
_cell.angle_alpha   90.00
_cell.angle_beta   90.00
_cell.angle_gamma   90.00
#
_symmetry.space_group_name_H-M   'P 1'
#
loop_
_entity.id
_entity.type
_entity.pdbx_description
1 polymer ?
#
loop_
_entity_poly.entity_id
_entity_poly.type
_entity_poly.pdbx_seq_one_letter_code
_entity_poly.pdbx_strand_id
1 'polypeptide(L)'
;MNSIKKKFTIILSVLLAITCLGLGFVVHYTSARALEEMAEELTVKTAMESAKVVEERINTSFRELLAIANTEKIVSRDISIDEKIEYVRQEAARAGYMSLGIGDTNGKTLTMDKIEIDLKDRPYYQNALNGTPTVTDPIINREDNTSLIVNYAVPITEKDGTVIGVLIGARDGDELSRITDDIVLGETGKAFMVNSEGVSVAHYDRDEVRNAVNMTKKADEDESLRELSEAGKIIISQDSGFVEYTYDIVKRYVAFAKVEGTDWTVAITVPKAEVLSSLDLLRIRSIITSITFLIIALGIIYIIVSKLAKDIGNMSNSLKVIANGDFTTDRSDVIKGKDEIADAYRSMEIMRESISNMIRGIKKAALIVQQDSANLSMIAEGMASASENVSIATQDTAQGIASQAEGLSNINMALDSFGEKLEGIVKDIEDMDKASSEVERMSEKGSSDMELLMKSVDIIEEAFKDFVQKINGFNQNILQITDITNVINGIAEQTNLLALNAAIEAARAGEVGRGFAVVAEEIRKLAEQSQESSQNINNLINDITNDGEMILETTNELNEELEKEINIINMTIENYKDIVNSIHNMSNRIEAINESAIEIDNDKNQILSNVSDASAVAEEVSASSEEIAASSEEITASSEEVSSSAQNLDSLINNMLDEVNKFKIE
;
A
#
# COMPACT_ATOMS: atom_id res chain seq x y z
N MET A 1 11.78 37.71 1.63
CA MET A 1 10.45 37.57 2.28
C MET A 1 9.89 38.95 2.62
N ASN A 2 9.44 39.73 1.63
CA ASN A 2 8.59 40.93 1.85
C ASN A 2 7.14 40.43 2.04
N SER A 3 6.90 39.64 3.09
CA SER A 3 6.50 40.05 4.43
C SER A 3 4.98 40.06 4.48
N ILE A 4 4.44 38.88 4.83
CA ILE A 4 3.06 38.71 5.34
C ILE A 4 2.75 39.85 6.32
N LYS A 5 3.74 40.24 7.13
CA LYS A 5 3.67 41.43 7.99
C LYS A 5 3.33 42.72 7.24
N LYS A 6 4.03 43.08 6.15
CA LYS A 6 3.67 44.26 5.33
C LYS A 6 2.26 44.17 4.73
N LYS A 7 1.89 43.01 4.16
CA LYS A 7 0.57 42.85 3.52
C LYS A 7 -0.59 42.97 4.51
N PHE A 8 -0.53 42.27 5.64
CA PHE A 8 -1.57 42.31 6.67
C PHE A 8 -1.65 43.65 7.38
N THR A 9 -0.52 44.29 7.69
CA THR A 9 -0.53 45.63 8.29
C THR A 9 -1.19 46.64 7.37
N ILE A 10 -0.92 46.63 6.06
CA ILE A 10 -1.54 47.58 5.12
C ILE A 10 -3.05 47.38 5.03
N ILE A 11 -3.52 46.14 4.81
CA ILE A 11 -4.95 45.85 4.63
C ILE A 11 -5.76 46.24 5.88
N LEU A 12 -5.31 45.84 7.07
CA LEU A 12 -6.02 46.14 8.32
C LEU A 12 -6.00 47.63 8.66
N SER A 13 -4.89 48.33 8.36
CA SER A 13 -4.78 49.78 8.60
C SER A 13 -5.70 50.58 7.67
N VAL A 14 -5.83 50.18 6.40
CA VAL A 14 -6.72 50.83 5.43
C VAL A 14 -8.18 50.65 5.83
N LEU A 15 -8.58 49.43 6.21
CA LEU A 15 -9.95 49.14 6.66
C LEU A 15 -10.33 50.01 7.88
N LEU A 16 -9.42 50.09 8.86
CA LEU A 16 -9.62 50.89 10.08
C LEU A 16 -9.75 52.38 9.76
N ALA A 17 -8.90 52.91 8.89
CA ALA A 17 -8.95 54.31 8.48
C ALA A 17 -10.29 54.66 7.81
N ILE A 18 -10.82 53.80 6.95
CA ILE A 18 -12.13 53.99 6.29
C ILE A 18 -13.24 54.04 7.33
N THR A 19 -13.25 53.13 8.32
CA THR A 19 -14.29 53.09 9.35
C THR A 19 -14.28 54.32 10.25
N CYS A 20 -13.10 54.79 10.69
CA CYS A 20 -13.00 55.98 11.54
C CYS A 20 -13.41 57.27 10.81
N LEU A 21 -13.05 57.42 9.53
CA LEU A 21 -13.43 58.57 8.73
C LEU A 21 -14.94 58.60 8.43
N GLY A 22 -15.53 57.44 8.11
CA GLY A 22 -16.97 57.33 7.87
C GLY A 22 -17.81 57.71 9.09
N LEU A 23 -17.45 57.20 10.27
CA LEU A 23 -18.14 57.52 11.53
C LEU A 23 -18.02 59.01 11.89
N GLY A 24 -16.84 59.62 11.71
CA GLY A 24 -16.64 61.05 11.98
C GLY A 24 -17.50 61.95 11.10
N PHE A 25 -17.65 61.61 9.82
CA PHE A 25 -18.50 62.36 8.88
C PHE A 25 -19.98 62.30 9.28
N VAL A 26 -20.49 61.11 9.62
CA VAL A 26 -21.90 60.92 10.00
C VAL A 26 -22.26 61.76 11.23
N VAL A 27 -21.43 61.72 12.27
CA VAL A 27 -21.66 62.48 13.51
C VAL A 27 -21.75 63.98 13.24
N HIS A 28 -20.81 64.53 12.47
CA HIS A 28 -20.79 65.96 12.14
C HIS A 28 -22.08 66.41 11.42
N TYR A 29 -22.49 65.66 10.41
CA TYR A 29 -23.68 65.97 9.63
C TYR A 29 -24.96 65.96 10.49
N THR A 30 -25.11 64.94 11.34
CA THR A 30 -26.29 64.83 12.22
C THR A 30 -26.37 65.95 13.27
N SER A 31 -25.23 66.37 13.84
CA SER A 31 -25.21 67.41 14.87
C SER A 31 -25.50 68.80 14.32
N ALA A 32 -25.03 69.13 13.11
CA ALA A 32 -25.30 70.44 12.48
C ALA A 32 -26.79 70.66 12.23
N ARG A 33 -27.45 69.66 11.64
CA ARG A 33 -28.88 69.74 11.32
C ARG A 33 -29.77 69.87 12.56
N ALA A 34 -29.48 69.12 13.62
CA ALA A 34 -30.28 69.18 14.85
C ALA A 34 -30.20 70.56 15.54
N LEU A 35 -29.06 71.27 15.41
CA LEU A 35 -28.88 72.59 16.02
C LEU A 35 -29.62 73.70 15.25
N GLU A 36 -29.70 73.60 13.92
CA GLU A 36 -30.49 74.53 13.09
C GLU A 36 -32.00 74.42 13.39
N GLU A 37 -32.53 73.20 13.51
CA GLU A 37 -33.94 72.98 13.87
C GLU A 37 -34.25 73.55 15.28
N MET A 38 -33.34 73.37 16.25
CA MET A 38 -33.49 73.92 17.60
C MET A 38 -33.44 75.46 17.63
N ALA A 39 -32.61 76.07 16.77
CA ALA A 39 -32.50 77.51 16.62
C ALA A 39 -33.81 78.14 16.12
N GLU A 40 -34.41 77.54 15.09
CA GLU A 40 -35.69 77.97 14.53
C GLU A 40 -36.80 77.93 15.60
N GLU A 41 -36.97 76.78 16.27
CA GLU A 41 -38.01 76.58 17.28
C GLU A 41 -37.90 77.59 18.44
N LEU A 42 -36.70 77.78 18.99
CA LEU A 42 -36.47 78.69 20.12
C LEU A 42 -36.76 80.15 19.75
N THR A 43 -36.30 80.59 18.58
CA THR A 43 -36.44 81.99 18.13
C THR A 43 -37.91 82.35 17.86
N VAL A 44 -38.68 81.46 17.21
CA VAL A 44 -40.12 81.63 16.98
C VAL A 44 -40.88 81.71 18.30
N LYS A 45 -40.57 80.81 19.24
CA LYS A 45 -41.21 80.80 20.55
C LYS A 45 -40.97 82.12 21.31
N THR A 46 -39.76 82.67 21.26
CA THR A 46 -39.45 83.97 21.88
C THR A 46 -40.24 85.11 21.22
N ALA A 47 -40.41 85.10 19.89
CA ALA A 47 -41.22 86.11 19.20
C ALA A 47 -42.70 86.04 19.63
N MET A 48 -43.27 84.84 19.76
CA MET A 48 -44.64 84.65 20.24
C MET A 48 -44.83 85.12 21.70
N GLU A 49 -43.89 84.78 22.58
CA GLU A 49 -43.92 85.25 23.98
C GLU A 49 -43.79 86.78 24.04
N SER A 50 -42.97 87.37 23.17
CA SER A 50 -42.79 88.83 23.08
C SER A 50 -44.03 89.56 22.58
N ALA A 51 -44.71 89.01 21.56
CA ALA A 51 -45.98 89.56 21.08
C ALA A 51 -47.05 89.56 22.18
N LYS A 52 -47.10 88.52 23.01
CA LYS A 52 -48.00 88.42 24.17
C LYS A 52 -47.68 89.44 25.27
N VAL A 53 -46.40 89.75 25.49
CA VAL A 53 -45.99 90.82 26.44
C VAL A 53 -46.50 92.18 25.98
N VAL A 54 -46.38 92.47 24.67
CA VAL A 54 -46.89 93.71 24.08
C VAL A 54 -48.42 93.78 24.21
N GLU A 55 -49.12 92.70 23.84
CA GLU A 55 -50.58 92.59 23.98
C GLU A 55 -51.04 92.91 25.42
N GLU A 56 -50.44 92.28 26.43
CA GLU A 56 -50.82 92.52 27.84
C GLU A 56 -50.55 93.95 28.30
N ARG A 57 -49.51 94.60 27.76
CA ARG A 57 -49.19 96.00 28.09
C ARG A 57 -50.23 96.97 27.51
N ILE A 58 -50.67 96.73 26.28
CA ILE A 58 -51.73 97.49 25.62
C ILE A 58 -53.06 97.28 26.36
N ASN A 59 -53.41 96.03 26.63
CA ASN A 59 -54.63 95.68 27.37
C ASN A 59 -54.65 96.28 28.78
N THR A 60 -53.49 96.36 29.45
CA THR A 60 -53.38 97.05 30.75
C THR A 60 -53.68 98.54 30.61
N SER A 61 -53.15 99.20 29.57
CA SER A 61 -53.42 100.60 29.30
C SER A 61 -54.91 100.85 28.98
N PHE A 62 -55.58 99.94 28.26
CA PHE A 62 -57.03 100.02 28.07
C PHE A 62 -57.81 99.84 29.37
N ARG A 63 -57.43 98.87 30.22
CA ARG A 63 -58.08 98.65 31.53
C ARG A 63 -57.95 99.87 32.44
N GLU A 64 -56.78 100.50 32.47
CA GLU A 64 -56.55 101.74 33.23
C GLU A 64 -57.44 102.89 32.72
N LEU A 65 -57.48 103.11 31.40
CA LEU A 65 -58.27 104.18 30.82
C LEU A 65 -59.78 103.95 30.97
N LEU A 66 -60.25 102.69 30.81
CA LEU A 66 -61.65 102.32 31.04
C LEU A 66 -62.08 102.52 32.50
N ALA A 67 -61.20 102.26 33.47
CA ALA A 67 -61.48 102.50 34.88
C ALA A 67 -61.69 104.01 35.16
N ILE A 68 -60.91 104.87 34.52
CA ILE A 68 -61.09 106.32 34.61
C ILE A 68 -62.40 106.73 33.92
N ALA A 69 -62.63 106.28 32.68
CA ALA A 69 -63.77 106.63 31.85
C ALA A 69 -65.12 106.32 32.51
N ASN A 70 -65.22 105.18 33.20
CA ASN A 70 -66.46 104.69 33.79
C ASN A 70 -66.62 105.05 35.28
N THR A 71 -65.80 105.95 35.82
CA THR A 71 -65.97 106.45 37.19
C THR A 71 -67.18 107.40 37.27
N GLU A 72 -67.91 107.39 38.38
CA GLU A 72 -69.10 108.25 38.58
C GLU A 72 -68.78 109.75 38.40
N LYS A 73 -67.54 110.15 38.68
CA LYS A 73 -67.00 111.49 38.42
C LYS A 73 -67.05 111.90 36.94
N ILE A 74 -66.82 110.97 36.02
CA ILE A 74 -66.84 111.22 34.57
C ILE A 74 -68.26 111.06 34.01
N VAL A 75 -68.97 110.03 34.43
CA VAL A 75 -70.28 109.65 33.85
C VAL A 75 -71.43 110.56 34.35
N SER A 76 -71.40 111.03 35.61
CA SER A 76 -72.51 111.79 36.19
C SER A 76 -72.76 113.12 35.47
N ARG A 77 -74.05 113.43 35.21
CA ARG A 77 -74.48 114.70 34.60
C ARG A 77 -74.56 115.85 35.60
N ASP A 78 -74.56 115.54 36.90
CA ASP A 78 -74.66 116.53 37.98
C ASP A 78 -73.32 117.20 38.32
N ILE A 79 -72.22 116.64 37.81
CA ILE A 79 -70.85 117.14 38.02
C ILE A 79 -70.49 118.10 36.90
N SER A 80 -70.02 119.29 37.28
CA SER A 80 -69.61 120.33 36.32
C SER A 80 -68.43 119.88 35.47
N ILE A 81 -68.33 120.38 34.23
CA ILE A 81 -67.23 120.01 33.33
C ILE A 81 -65.86 120.36 33.92
N ASP A 82 -65.76 121.45 34.70
CA ASP A 82 -64.52 121.86 35.37
C ASP A 82 -64.06 120.85 36.42
N GLU A 83 -64.99 120.26 37.18
CA GLU A 83 -64.67 119.18 38.14
C GLU A 83 -64.25 117.88 37.43
N LYS A 84 -64.86 117.56 36.28
CA LYS A 84 -64.45 116.40 35.46
C LYS A 84 -63.03 116.57 34.94
N ILE A 85 -62.70 117.76 34.42
CA ILE A 85 -61.37 118.08 33.91
C ILE A 85 -60.30 118.01 35.00
N GLU A 86 -60.57 118.51 36.21
CA GLU A 86 -59.60 118.42 37.32
C GLU A 86 -59.38 116.96 37.78
N TYR A 87 -60.43 116.12 37.78
CA TYR A 87 -60.30 114.70 38.05
C TYR A 87 -59.44 114.00 36.98
N VAL A 88 -59.72 114.26 35.71
CA VAL A 88 -58.94 113.74 34.58
C VAL A 88 -57.48 114.18 34.65
N ARG A 89 -57.19 115.42 35.03
CA ARG A 89 -55.81 115.91 35.22
C ARG A 89 -55.05 115.13 36.28
N GLN A 90 -55.69 114.81 37.41
CA GLN A 90 -55.07 114.02 38.48
C GLN A 90 -54.81 112.57 38.04
N GLU A 91 -55.77 111.97 37.33
CA GLU A 91 -55.63 110.61 36.80
C GLU A 91 -54.58 110.54 35.68
N ALA A 92 -54.45 111.57 34.84
CA ALA A 92 -53.41 111.66 33.81
C ALA A 92 -52.01 111.57 34.44
N ALA A 93 -51.76 112.37 35.49
CA ALA A 93 -50.49 112.34 36.21
C ALA A 93 -50.22 111.01 36.92
N ARG A 94 -51.27 110.36 37.47
CA ARG A 94 -51.15 109.07 38.16
C ARG A 94 -50.87 107.90 37.22
N ALA A 95 -51.54 107.87 36.07
CA ALA A 95 -51.47 106.77 35.10
C ALA A 95 -50.50 107.05 33.94
N GLY A 96 -49.69 108.13 34.04
CA GLY A 96 -48.62 108.43 33.09
C GLY A 96 -49.09 108.87 31.70
N TYR A 97 -50.29 109.45 31.58
CA TYR A 97 -50.75 110.05 30.33
C TYR A 97 -50.23 111.47 30.19
N MET A 98 -49.71 111.81 29.02
CA MET A 98 -49.26 113.17 28.69
C MET A 98 -50.44 114.13 28.59
N SER A 99 -51.58 113.64 28.11
CA SER A 99 -52.84 114.38 28.05
C SER A 99 -54.00 113.39 28.09
N LEU A 100 -55.04 113.74 28.83
CA LEU A 100 -56.33 113.07 28.79
C LEU A 100 -57.41 114.05 28.30
N GLY A 101 -58.35 113.57 27.49
CA GLY A 101 -59.45 114.37 26.97
C GLY A 101 -60.79 113.65 27.00
N ILE A 102 -61.83 114.38 27.42
CA ILE A 102 -63.21 113.90 27.45
C ILE A 102 -63.92 114.39 26.19
N GLY A 103 -64.29 113.44 25.34
CA GLY A 103 -65.00 113.63 24.10
C GLY A 103 -66.49 113.35 24.21
N ASP A 104 -67.32 114.16 23.56
CA ASP A 104 -68.76 113.90 23.41
C ASP A 104 -69.06 113.04 22.17
N THR A 105 -70.32 112.60 22.03
CA THR A 105 -70.75 111.81 20.86
C THR A 105 -70.69 112.56 19.53
N ASN A 106 -70.50 113.89 19.55
CA ASN A 106 -70.34 114.71 18.35
C ASN A 106 -68.89 114.86 17.92
N GLY A 107 -67.92 114.36 18.69
CA GLY A 107 -66.49 114.46 18.40
C GLY A 107 -65.76 115.63 19.05
N LYS A 108 -66.49 116.49 19.78
CA LYS A 108 -65.88 117.60 20.50
C LYS A 108 -65.23 117.06 21.77
N THR A 109 -63.91 117.16 21.83
CA THR A 109 -63.09 116.67 22.93
C THR A 109 -62.47 117.82 23.67
N LEU A 110 -62.73 117.89 24.98
CA LEU A 110 -62.10 118.85 25.87
C LEU A 110 -60.95 118.16 26.59
N THR A 111 -59.73 118.64 26.36
CA THR A 111 -58.52 118.13 27.03
C THR A 111 -58.42 118.61 28.48
N MET A 112 -57.54 117.98 29.25
CA MET A 112 -57.26 118.37 30.64
C MET A 112 -56.72 119.80 30.80
N ASP A 113 -56.23 120.39 29.71
CA ASP A 113 -55.77 121.79 29.64
C ASP A 113 -56.86 122.75 29.13
N LYS A 114 -58.10 122.25 29.05
CA LYS A 114 -59.30 122.97 28.57
C LYS A 114 -59.20 123.42 27.11
N ILE A 115 -58.46 122.68 26.29
CA ILE A 115 -58.41 122.90 24.85
C ILE A 115 -59.51 122.05 24.19
N GLU A 116 -60.37 122.68 23.40
CA GLU A 116 -61.40 121.98 22.64
C GLU A 116 -60.85 121.57 21.27
N ILE A 117 -60.99 120.29 20.95
CA ILE A 117 -60.45 119.66 19.74
C ILE A 117 -61.55 118.81 19.10
N ASP A 118 -61.69 118.92 17.78
CA ASP A 118 -62.57 118.04 17.01
C ASP A 118 -61.79 116.79 16.57
N LEU A 119 -62.23 115.63 17.06
CA LEU A 119 -61.64 114.33 16.76
C LEU A 119 -62.64 113.39 16.08
N LYS A 120 -63.78 113.91 15.60
CA LYS A 120 -64.86 113.09 15.00
C LYS A 120 -64.40 112.29 13.78
N ASP A 121 -63.49 112.87 12.99
CA ASP A 121 -62.96 112.27 11.77
C ASP A 121 -61.88 111.21 12.01
N ARG A 122 -61.44 111.04 13.27
CA ARG A 122 -60.37 110.13 13.62
C ARG A 122 -60.88 108.69 13.76
N PRO A 123 -60.26 107.71 13.07
CA PRO A 123 -60.69 106.30 13.15
C PRO A 123 -60.70 105.75 14.57
N TYR A 124 -59.67 106.04 15.38
CA TYR A 124 -59.59 105.58 16.77
C TYR A 124 -60.72 106.14 17.66
N TYR A 125 -61.20 107.35 17.35
CA TYR A 125 -62.31 107.97 18.06
C TYR A 125 -63.65 107.33 17.68
N GLN A 126 -63.86 107.08 16.38
CA GLN A 126 -65.06 106.40 15.88
C GLN A 126 -65.16 104.96 16.39
N ASN A 127 -64.03 104.23 16.42
CA ASN A 127 -63.98 102.89 16.97
C ASN A 127 -64.33 102.87 18.47
N ALA A 128 -63.80 103.82 19.24
CA ALA A 128 -64.15 103.97 20.64
C ALA A 128 -65.64 104.34 20.84
N LEU A 129 -66.22 105.21 20.01
CA LEU A 129 -67.67 105.49 20.03
C LEU A 129 -68.53 104.26 19.73
N ASN A 130 -68.05 103.34 18.89
CA ASN A 130 -68.69 102.06 18.60
C ASN A 130 -68.50 101.02 19.72
N GLY A 131 -67.84 101.39 20.82
CA GLY A 131 -67.63 100.54 21.99
C GLY A 131 -66.29 99.78 22.00
N THR A 132 -65.42 99.97 21.00
CA THR A 132 -64.16 99.22 20.87
C THR A 132 -62.96 100.06 21.31
N PRO A 133 -62.27 99.70 22.40
CA PRO A 133 -60.98 100.30 22.76
C PRO A 133 -60.00 100.26 21.58
N THR A 134 -59.38 101.39 21.25
CA THR A 134 -58.46 101.47 20.10
C THR A 134 -57.18 102.21 20.49
N VAL A 135 -56.05 101.70 20.01
CA VAL A 135 -54.73 102.32 20.11
C VAL A 135 -54.27 102.74 18.72
N THR A 136 -53.64 103.90 18.59
CA THR A 136 -53.07 104.34 17.32
C THR A 136 -51.65 103.84 17.16
N ASP A 137 -51.19 103.75 15.91
CA ASP A 137 -49.75 103.80 15.64
C ASP A 137 -49.15 105.08 16.25
N PRO A 138 -47.83 105.11 16.52
CA PRO A 138 -47.15 106.34 16.91
C PRO A 138 -47.31 107.41 15.83
N ILE A 139 -47.89 108.54 16.22
CA ILE A 139 -48.14 109.66 15.32
C ILE A 139 -47.56 110.92 15.91
N ILE A 140 -47.11 111.84 15.05
CA ILE A 140 -46.71 113.18 15.49
C ILE A 140 -47.97 113.92 15.96
N ASN A 141 -47.93 114.42 17.18
CA ASN A 141 -48.99 115.18 17.80
C ASN A 141 -49.30 116.42 16.95
N ARG A 142 -50.55 116.58 16.55
CA ARG A 142 -50.97 117.68 15.68
C ARG A 142 -50.96 119.05 16.39
N GLU A 143 -51.02 119.05 17.72
CA GLU A 143 -51.03 120.29 18.51
C GLU A 143 -49.68 121.00 18.50
N ASP A 144 -48.59 120.23 18.65
CA ASP A 144 -47.24 120.77 18.74
C ASP A 144 -46.35 120.43 17.52
N ASN A 145 -46.84 119.59 16.60
CA ASN A 145 -46.12 119.10 15.43
C ASN A 145 -44.74 118.47 15.72
N THR A 146 -44.47 118.08 16.97
CA THR A 146 -43.13 117.64 17.40
C THR A 146 -43.15 116.41 18.31
N SER A 147 -44.13 116.28 19.21
CA SER A 147 -44.19 115.15 20.13
C SER A 147 -44.71 113.90 19.41
N LEU A 148 -43.96 112.79 19.49
CA LEU A 148 -44.47 111.49 19.04
C LEU A 148 -45.39 110.95 20.13
N ILE A 149 -46.64 110.67 19.81
CA ILE A 149 -47.64 110.18 20.75
C ILE A 149 -48.34 108.93 20.23
N VAL A 150 -48.78 108.10 21.17
CA VAL A 150 -49.72 106.99 20.93
C VAL A 150 -51.01 107.32 21.67
N ASN A 151 -52.12 107.35 20.96
CA ASN A 151 -53.42 107.64 21.55
C ASN A 151 -54.15 106.34 21.86
N TYR A 152 -54.57 106.20 23.11
CA TYR A 152 -55.53 105.20 23.56
C TYR A 152 -56.90 105.88 23.64
N ALA A 153 -57.92 105.30 23.01
CA ALA A 153 -59.29 105.79 23.09
C ALA A 153 -60.21 104.68 23.59
N VAL A 154 -61.04 105.01 24.58
CA VAL A 154 -62.01 104.09 25.19
C VAL A 154 -63.39 104.74 25.31
N PRO A 155 -64.48 103.97 25.19
CA PRO A 155 -65.82 104.50 25.39
C PRO A 155 -66.05 104.93 26.84
N ILE A 156 -66.76 106.03 27.03
CA ILE A 156 -67.40 106.42 28.29
C ILE A 156 -68.82 105.88 28.23
N THR A 157 -69.19 104.99 29.16
CA THR A 157 -70.50 104.31 29.16
C THR A 157 -71.33 104.62 30.39
N GLU A 158 -72.66 104.77 30.21
CA GLU A 158 -73.61 104.76 31.33
C GLU A 158 -73.79 103.32 31.87
N LYS A 159 -74.42 103.18 33.05
CA LYS A 159 -74.63 101.87 33.71
C LYS A 159 -75.43 100.86 32.86
N ASP A 160 -76.18 101.32 31.87
CA ASP A 160 -76.95 100.49 30.93
C ASP A 160 -76.14 100.06 29.69
N GLY A 161 -74.88 100.48 29.57
CA GLY A 161 -73.99 100.18 28.45
C GLY A 161 -74.04 101.20 27.31
N THR A 162 -74.84 102.26 27.40
CA THR A 162 -74.92 103.30 26.36
C THR A 162 -73.64 104.13 26.33
N VAL A 163 -72.98 104.24 25.17
CA VAL A 163 -71.80 105.10 24.98
C VAL A 163 -72.25 106.56 24.91
N ILE A 164 -71.78 107.38 25.86
CA ILE A 164 -72.12 108.80 25.98
C ILE A 164 -70.94 109.73 25.65
N GLY A 165 -69.77 109.16 25.39
CA GLY A 165 -68.57 109.91 25.03
C GLY A 165 -67.36 108.99 24.87
N VAL A 166 -66.19 109.58 24.70
CA VAL A 166 -64.91 108.89 24.57
C VAL A 166 -63.90 109.52 25.52
N LEU A 167 -63.16 108.70 26.25
CA LEU A 167 -61.97 109.15 26.97
C LEU A 167 -60.76 108.82 26.11
N ILE A 168 -59.96 109.83 25.80
CA ILE A 168 -58.72 109.68 25.03
C ILE A 168 -57.54 109.96 25.94
N GLY A 169 -56.52 109.12 25.89
CA GLY A 169 -55.24 109.35 26.52
C GLY A 169 -54.08 109.27 25.55
N ALA A 170 -53.34 110.38 25.46
CA ALA A 170 -52.07 110.43 24.76
C ALA A 170 -50.96 109.97 25.69
N ARG A 171 -50.20 108.96 25.28
CA ARG A 171 -48.93 108.57 25.89
C ARG A 171 -47.76 108.87 24.96
N ASP A 172 -46.57 108.89 25.52
CA ASP A 172 -45.31 109.03 24.77
C ASP A 172 -45.19 107.88 23.75
N GLY A 173 -45.05 108.22 22.47
CA GLY A 173 -44.98 107.25 21.39
C GLY A 173 -43.72 106.38 21.43
N ASP A 174 -42.67 106.80 22.15
CA ASP A 174 -41.50 105.97 22.39
C ASP A 174 -41.79 104.84 23.43
N GLU A 175 -42.98 104.78 24.05
CA GLU A 175 -43.36 103.70 24.97
C GLU A 175 -43.33 102.31 24.32
N LEU A 176 -43.89 102.15 23.12
CA LEU A 176 -43.91 100.86 22.41
C LEU A 176 -42.48 100.39 22.08
N SER A 177 -41.67 101.35 21.68
CA SER A 177 -40.25 101.24 21.40
C SER A 177 -39.43 100.81 22.64
N ARG A 178 -39.79 101.28 23.84
CA ARG A 178 -39.20 100.80 25.10
C ARG A 178 -39.56 99.35 25.43
N ILE A 179 -40.77 98.90 25.07
CA ILE A 179 -41.16 97.48 25.26
C ILE A 179 -40.29 96.56 24.40
N THR A 180 -39.99 96.97 23.16
CA THR A 180 -39.12 96.18 22.27
C THR A 180 -37.65 96.19 22.67
N ASP A 181 -37.16 97.22 23.38
CA ASP A 181 -35.77 97.25 23.86
C ASP A 181 -35.49 96.17 24.92
N ASP A 182 -36.50 95.84 25.75
CA ASP A 182 -36.40 94.81 26.78
C ASP A 182 -36.39 93.37 26.19
N ILE A 183 -36.71 93.23 24.90
CA ILE A 183 -36.75 91.93 24.21
C ILE A 183 -35.41 91.71 23.49
N VAL A 184 -34.52 90.95 24.14
CA VAL A 184 -33.20 90.58 23.64
C VAL A 184 -33.12 89.06 23.48
N LEU A 185 -32.64 88.59 22.31
CA LEU A 185 -32.39 87.18 22.04
C LEU A 185 -30.91 86.96 21.71
N GLY A 186 -30.23 86.13 22.50
CA GLY A 186 -28.78 85.96 22.42
C GLY A 186 -28.03 87.16 23.02
N GLU A 187 -26.84 87.43 22.52
CA GLU A 187 -26.01 88.58 22.86
C GLU A 187 -26.35 89.83 22.04
N THR A 188 -26.73 89.67 20.76
CA THR A 188 -26.91 90.82 19.84
C THR A 188 -28.28 90.92 19.17
N GLY A 189 -29.21 90.01 19.49
CA GLY A 189 -30.55 90.04 18.91
C GLY A 189 -31.39 91.20 19.43
N LYS A 190 -32.15 91.83 18.53
CA LYS A 190 -32.99 92.99 18.85
C LYS A 190 -34.41 92.78 18.34
N ALA A 191 -35.39 93.28 19.09
CA ALA A 191 -36.77 93.30 18.66
C ALA A 191 -37.18 94.65 18.05
N PHE A 192 -38.16 94.58 17.17
CA PHE A 192 -38.88 95.71 16.62
C PHE A 192 -40.32 95.27 16.32
N MET A 193 -41.16 96.22 15.94
CA MET A 193 -42.58 95.99 15.69
C MET A 193 -43.02 96.83 14.50
N VAL A 194 -43.85 96.23 13.65
CA VAL A 194 -44.43 96.91 12.49
C VAL A 194 -45.92 96.70 12.40
N ASN A 195 -46.62 97.63 11.75
CA ASN A 195 -48.04 97.46 11.46
C ASN A 195 -48.28 96.56 10.23
N SER A 196 -49.55 96.35 9.89
CA SER A 196 -50.00 95.52 8.77
C SER A 196 -49.52 95.98 7.39
N GLU A 197 -49.07 97.23 7.25
CA GLU A 197 -48.45 97.75 6.02
C GLU A 197 -46.92 97.63 6.02
N GLY A 198 -46.32 97.21 7.13
CA GLY A 198 -44.87 97.09 7.31
C GLY A 198 -44.18 98.38 7.78
N VAL A 199 -44.95 99.35 8.30
CA VAL A 199 -44.44 100.60 8.87
C VAL A 199 -43.99 100.36 10.31
N SER A 200 -42.83 100.91 10.67
CA SER A 200 -42.24 100.83 12.02
C SER A 200 -43.11 101.49 13.09
N VAL A 201 -43.58 100.68 14.03
CA VAL A 201 -44.40 101.06 15.20
C VAL A 201 -43.54 101.10 16.47
N ALA A 202 -42.57 100.19 16.58
CA ALA A 202 -41.59 100.18 17.66
C ALA A 202 -40.26 99.71 17.06
N HIS A 203 -39.16 100.36 17.37
CA HIS A 203 -37.88 99.97 16.79
C HIS A 203 -36.74 100.41 17.70
N TYR A 204 -35.69 99.57 17.80
CA TYR A 204 -34.49 99.87 18.58
C TYR A 204 -33.74 101.11 18.05
N ASP A 205 -33.94 101.43 16.77
CA ASP A 205 -33.60 102.72 16.17
C ASP A 205 -34.85 103.59 16.14
N ARG A 206 -34.86 104.68 16.93
CA ARG A 206 -36.03 105.55 17.10
C ARG A 206 -36.35 106.36 15.86
N ASP A 207 -35.38 106.58 14.99
CA ASP A 207 -35.59 107.33 13.75
C ASP A 207 -36.47 106.54 12.77
N GLU A 208 -36.47 105.20 12.85
CA GLU A 208 -37.35 104.35 12.03
C GLU A 208 -38.83 104.57 12.37
N VAL A 209 -39.15 104.75 13.66
CA VAL A 209 -40.53 105.03 14.11
C VAL A 209 -40.92 106.47 13.82
N ARG A 210 -40.06 107.43 14.15
CA ARG A 210 -40.33 108.87 13.94
C ARG A 210 -40.55 109.23 12.46
N ASN A 211 -39.84 108.57 11.55
CA ASN A 211 -39.98 108.77 10.10
C ASN A 211 -41.01 107.85 9.44
N ALA A 212 -41.74 107.04 10.21
CA ALA A 212 -42.73 106.08 9.72
C ALA A 212 -42.16 105.20 8.58
N VAL A 213 -40.94 104.68 8.79
CA VAL A 213 -40.22 103.92 7.77
C VAL A 213 -40.96 102.61 7.50
N ASN A 214 -41.15 102.29 6.21
CA ASN A 214 -41.81 101.06 5.79
C ASN A 214 -40.77 100.03 5.32
N MET A 215 -40.59 98.96 6.09
CA MET A 215 -39.57 97.94 5.78
C MET A 215 -39.86 97.22 4.46
N THR A 216 -41.12 97.05 4.08
CA THR A 216 -41.51 96.31 2.88
C THR A 216 -41.17 97.06 1.59
N LYS A 217 -40.96 98.38 1.69
CA LYS A 217 -40.62 99.26 0.57
C LYS A 217 -39.14 99.64 0.52
N LYS A 218 -38.31 99.22 1.49
CA LYS A 218 -36.86 99.53 1.49
C LYS A 218 -36.14 99.08 0.22
N ALA A 219 -36.61 98.03 -0.45
CA ALA A 219 -36.07 97.59 -1.74
C ALA A 219 -36.35 98.54 -2.90
N ASP A 220 -37.36 99.42 -2.79
CA ASP A 220 -37.63 100.46 -3.78
C ASP A 220 -36.60 101.61 -3.67
N GLU A 221 -35.94 101.76 -2.51
CA GLU A 221 -34.91 102.75 -2.23
C GLU A 221 -33.49 102.20 -2.47
N ASP A 222 -33.23 100.96 -2.06
CA ASP A 222 -31.93 100.27 -2.22
C ASP A 222 -32.13 98.77 -2.54
N GLU A 223 -31.70 98.34 -3.73
CA GLU A 223 -31.82 96.96 -4.19
C GLU A 223 -31.03 95.96 -3.30
N SER A 224 -29.98 96.43 -2.60
CA SER A 224 -29.23 95.59 -1.65
C SER A 224 -30.07 95.16 -0.45
N LEU A 225 -31.20 95.83 -0.19
CA LEU A 225 -32.15 95.52 0.87
C LEU A 225 -33.31 94.63 0.39
N ARG A 226 -33.20 93.98 -0.79
CA ARG A 226 -34.23 93.09 -1.33
C ARG A 226 -34.62 91.96 -0.37
N GLU A 227 -33.63 91.28 0.23
CA GLU A 227 -33.89 90.19 1.19
C GLU A 227 -34.59 90.70 2.46
N LEU A 228 -34.25 91.90 2.93
CA LEU A 228 -34.94 92.55 4.05
C LEU A 228 -36.40 92.89 3.71
N SER A 229 -36.65 93.45 2.51
CA SER A 229 -38.01 93.77 2.04
C SER A 229 -38.86 92.52 1.86
N GLU A 230 -38.29 91.43 1.32
CA GLU A 230 -38.96 90.13 1.21
C GLU A 230 -39.26 89.54 2.58
N ALA A 231 -38.32 89.59 3.52
CA ALA A 231 -38.56 89.19 4.91
C ALA A 231 -39.68 90.03 5.54
N GLY A 232 -39.70 91.35 5.31
CA GLY A 232 -40.76 92.23 5.76
C GLY A 232 -42.14 91.88 5.22
N LYS A 233 -42.24 91.53 3.93
CA LYS A 233 -43.49 91.05 3.32
C LYS A 233 -43.97 89.75 3.96
N ILE A 234 -43.04 88.86 4.32
CA ILE A 234 -43.38 87.63 5.03
C ILE A 234 -43.87 87.93 6.44
N ILE A 235 -43.18 88.80 7.19
CA ILE A 235 -43.51 89.22 8.56
C ILE A 235 -44.96 89.73 8.67
N ILE A 236 -45.43 90.51 7.69
CA ILE A 236 -46.81 91.04 7.72
C ILE A 236 -47.86 90.07 7.17
N SER A 237 -47.46 88.99 6.48
CA SER A 237 -48.37 88.06 5.79
C SER A 237 -48.79 86.84 6.62
N GLN A 238 -48.06 86.53 7.69
CA GLN A 238 -48.25 85.34 8.52
C GLN A 238 -48.41 85.75 10.00
N ASP A 239 -49.16 84.96 10.77
CA ASP A 239 -49.37 85.24 12.20
C ASP A 239 -48.10 85.01 13.03
N SER A 240 -47.26 84.05 12.65
CA SER A 240 -45.93 83.87 13.18
C SER A 240 -45.06 83.09 12.19
N GLY A 241 -43.75 83.18 12.33
CA GLY A 241 -42.84 82.45 11.45
C GLY A 241 -41.38 82.77 11.69
N PHE A 242 -40.54 82.15 10.87
CA PHE A 242 -39.09 82.27 10.87
C PHE A 242 -38.58 82.44 9.44
N VAL A 243 -37.69 83.40 9.23
CA VAL A 243 -37.07 83.64 7.93
C VAL A 243 -35.57 83.92 8.11
N GLU A 244 -34.76 83.35 7.22
CA GLU A 244 -33.36 83.77 7.03
C GLU A 244 -33.31 84.87 5.98
N TYR A 245 -32.60 85.95 6.27
CA TYR A 245 -32.39 87.05 5.34
C TYR A 245 -31.01 87.68 5.59
N THR A 246 -30.49 88.38 4.59
CA THR A 246 -29.22 89.10 4.72
C THR A 246 -29.49 90.59 4.92
N TYR A 247 -28.85 91.17 5.93
CA TYR A 247 -28.83 92.61 6.15
C TYR A 247 -27.41 93.05 6.50
N ASP A 248 -26.90 94.04 5.77
CA ASP A 248 -25.53 94.55 5.90
C ASP A 248 -24.47 93.42 5.80
N ILE A 249 -24.60 92.55 4.79
CA ILE A 249 -23.74 91.38 4.50
C ILE A 249 -23.84 90.25 5.55
N VAL A 250 -24.48 90.51 6.69
CA VAL A 250 -24.67 89.51 7.76
C VAL A 250 -25.95 88.73 7.49
N LYS A 251 -25.84 87.40 7.43
CA LYS A 251 -27.00 86.51 7.46
C LYS A 251 -27.64 86.54 8.85
N ARG A 252 -28.91 86.90 8.89
CA ARG A 252 -29.70 87.01 10.10
C ARG A 252 -30.89 86.08 10.01
N TYR A 253 -31.30 85.63 11.18
CA TYR A 253 -32.62 85.07 11.39
C TYR A 253 -33.55 86.17 11.88
N VAL A 254 -34.79 86.14 11.41
CA VAL A 254 -35.89 86.89 12.00
C VAL A 254 -37.01 85.92 12.34
N ALA A 255 -37.43 85.96 13.59
CA ALA A 255 -38.68 85.35 14.02
C ALA A 255 -39.69 86.45 14.27
N PHE A 256 -40.95 86.20 13.96
CA PHE A 256 -42.00 87.20 14.13
C PHE A 256 -43.30 86.57 14.64
N ALA A 257 -44.11 87.37 15.31
CA ALA A 257 -45.44 87.00 15.79
C ALA A 257 -46.36 88.22 15.90
N LYS A 258 -47.61 88.05 15.48
CA LYS A 258 -48.65 89.06 15.51
C LYS A 258 -49.12 89.31 16.95
N VAL A 259 -49.32 90.58 17.29
CA VAL A 259 -49.85 91.04 18.58
C VAL A 259 -51.37 91.01 18.51
N GLU A 260 -51.99 90.13 19.28
CA GLU A 260 -53.44 89.96 19.28
C GLU A 260 -54.15 91.26 19.72
N GLY A 261 -55.29 91.58 19.10
CA GLY A 261 -56.01 92.83 19.35
C GLY A 261 -55.44 94.09 18.68
N THR A 262 -54.34 93.97 17.92
CA THR A 262 -53.76 95.06 17.13
C THR A 262 -53.40 94.60 15.70
N ASP A 263 -53.03 95.56 14.85
CA ASP A 263 -52.46 95.29 13.53
C ASP A 263 -50.93 95.16 13.56
N TRP A 264 -50.34 94.97 14.75
CA TRP A 264 -48.89 94.98 14.93
C TRP A 264 -48.29 93.57 14.92
N THR A 265 -47.09 93.43 14.38
CA THR A 265 -46.28 92.21 14.42
C THR A 265 -44.95 92.53 15.08
N VAL A 266 -44.62 91.82 16.16
CA VAL A 266 -43.31 91.86 16.80
C VAL A 266 -42.37 90.96 16.01
N ALA A 267 -41.19 91.46 15.69
CA ALA A 267 -40.14 90.72 15.02
C ALA A 267 -38.83 90.84 15.80
N ILE A 268 -38.13 89.71 15.97
CA ILE A 268 -36.85 89.61 16.66
C ILE A 268 -35.81 89.15 15.64
N THR A 269 -34.73 89.90 15.49
CA THR A 269 -33.65 89.55 14.55
C THR A 269 -32.33 89.28 15.25
N VAL A 270 -31.66 88.18 14.88
CA VAL A 270 -30.38 87.71 15.45
C VAL A 270 -29.43 87.20 14.35
N PRO A 271 -28.09 87.41 14.44
CA PRO A 271 -27.15 86.85 13.45
C PRO A 271 -27.10 85.32 13.47
N LYS A 272 -27.11 84.68 12.28
CA LYS A 272 -27.05 83.20 12.14
C LYS A 272 -25.80 82.60 12.79
N ALA A 273 -24.65 83.27 12.64
CA ALA A 273 -23.37 82.81 13.18
C ALA A 273 -23.36 82.75 14.72
N GLU A 274 -24.12 83.63 15.39
CA GLU A 274 -24.20 83.66 16.85
C GLU A 274 -24.91 82.40 17.36
N VAL A 275 -26.05 82.06 16.75
CA VAL A 275 -26.85 80.89 17.12
C VAL A 275 -26.11 79.57 16.83
N LEU A 276 -25.32 79.53 15.75
CA LEU A 276 -24.57 78.32 15.33
C LEU A 276 -23.17 78.21 15.92
N SER A 277 -22.67 79.20 16.67
CA SER A 277 -21.32 79.23 17.24
C SER A 277 -20.99 78.01 18.13
N SER A 278 -22.00 77.36 18.70
CA SER A 278 -21.84 76.13 19.50
C SER A 278 -21.37 74.91 18.67
N LEU A 279 -21.43 74.94 17.33
CA LEU A 279 -21.00 73.83 16.46
C LEU A 279 -19.47 73.69 16.34
N ASP A 280 -18.72 74.77 16.43
CA ASP A 280 -17.26 74.73 16.25
C ASP A 280 -16.57 73.94 17.36
N LEU A 281 -17.11 74.03 18.57
CA LEU A 281 -16.61 73.32 19.74
C LEU A 281 -16.88 71.81 19.67
N LEU A 282 -18.02 71.41 19.09
CA LEU A 282 -18.34 70.00 18.82
C LEU A 282 -17.44 69.42 17.73
N ARG A 283 -17.17 70.19 16.66
CA ARG A 283 -16.35 69.76 15.53
C ARG A 283 -14.92 69.38 15.95
N ILE A 284 -14.26 70.20 16.76
CA ILE A 284 -12.89 69.96 17.20
C ILE A 284 -12.78 68.74 18.12
N ARG A 285 -13.75 68.56 19.04
CA ARG A 285 -13.73 67.42 19.98
C ARG A 285 -13.91 66.08 19.27
N SER A 286 -14.81 65.99 18.29
CA SER A 286 -15.02 64.76 17.52
C SER A 286 -13.76 64.33 16.74
N ILE A 287 -13.03 65.29 16.15
CA ILE A 287 -11.79 65.00 15.41
C ILE A 287 -10.70 64.43 16.33
N ILE A 288 -10.49 65.01 17.50
CA ILE A 288 -9.45 64.56 18.45
C ILE A 288 -9.72 63.13 18.91
N THR A 289 -10.95 62.81 19.32
CA THR A 289 -11.30 61.46 19.77
C THR A 289 -11.11 60.40 18.67
N SER A 290 -11.48 60.70 17.43
CA SER A 290 -11.27 59.78 16.30
C SER A 290 -9.78 59.50 16.03
N ILE A 291 -8.90 60.51 16.15
CA ILE A 291 -7.45 60.34 15.94
C ILE A 291 -6.84 59.46 17.05
N THR A 292 -7.25 59.65 18.31
CA THR A 292 -6.71 58.86 19.44
C THR A 292 -6.98 57.37 19.28
N PHE A 293 -8.22 56.99 18.93
CA PHE A 293 -8.57 55.57 18.71
C PHE A 293 -7.85 54.97 17.50
N LEU A 294 -7.62 55.74 16.45
CA LEU A 294 -6.88 55.29 15.26
C LEU A 294 -5.43 54.89 15.64
N ILE A 295 -4.75 55.71 16.45
CA ILE A 295 -3.35 55.44 16.86
C ILE A 295 -3.26 54.16 17.71
N ILE A 296 -4.17 53.99 18.68
CA ILE A 296 -4.17 52.81 19.57
C ILE A 296 -4.37 51.53 18.76
N ALA A 297 -5.34 51.52 17.84
CA ALA A 297 -5.64 50.35 17.03
C ALA A 297 -4.49 50.00 16.05
N LEU A 298 -3.80 50.99 15.48
CA LEU A 298 -2.59 50.75 14.67
C LEU A 298 -1.46 50.09 15.49
N GLY A 299 -1.28 50.48 16.76
CA GLY A 299 -0.30 49.87 17.66
C GLY A 299 -0.58 48.38 17.95
N ILE A 300 -1.85 48.05 18.23
CA ILE A 300 -2.27 46.65 18.48
C ILE A 300 -2.07 45.79 17.23
N ILE A 301 -2.46 46.29 16.05
CA ILE A 301 -2.26 45.60 14.76
C ILE A 301 -0.78 45.30 14.54
N TYR A 302 0.11 46.25 14.82
CA TYR A 302 1.55 46.06 14.62
C TYR A 302 2.13 44.93 15.50
N ILE A 303 1.71 44.83 16.76
CA ILE A 303 2.19 43.81 17.71
C ILE A 303 1.76 42.40 17.26
N ILE A 304 0.47 42.21 16.98
CA ILE A 304 -0.09 40.90 16.56
C ILE A 304 0.58 40.40 15.29
N VAL A 305 0.66 41.26 14.27
CA VAL A 305 1.24 40.91 12.96
C VAL A 305 2.74 40.62 13.07
N SER A 306 3.45 41.31 13.97
CA SER A 306 4.88 41.09 14.19
C SER A 306 5.18 39.73 14.84
N LYS A 307 4.37 39.31 15.82
CA LYS A 307 4.51 38.00 16.46
C LYS A 307 4.24 36.87 15.46
N LEU A 308 3.11 36.91 14.77
CA LEU A 308 2.70 35.89 13.80
C LEU A 308 3.74 35.72 12.66
N ALA A 309 4.27 36.83 12.13
CA ALA A 309 5.26 36.77 11.06
C ALA A 309 6.60 36.17 11.50
N LYS A 310 7.00 36.35 12.76
CA LYS A 310 8.23 35.76 13.31
C LYS A 310 8.09 34.24 13.47
N ASP A 311 6.97 33.79 14.01
CA ASP A 311 6.75 32.36 14.28
C ASP A 311 6.61 31.55 12.97
N ILE A 312 5.90 32.08 11.97
CA ILE A 312 5.84 31.49 10.62
C ILE A 312 7.23 31.48 9.95
N GLY A 313 8.03 32.54 10.15
CA GLY A 313 9.38 32.62 9.59
C GLY A 313 10.33 31.57 10.17
N ASN A 314 10.24 31.33 11.48
CA ASN A 314 11.02 30.28 12.15
C ASN A 314 10.60 28.88 11.67
N MET A 315 9.30 28.63 11.50
CA MET A 315 8.80 27.33 11.00
C MET A 315 9.25 27.08 9.56
N SER A 316 9.18 28.11 8.71
CA SER A 316 9.70 28.04 7.34
C SER A 316 11.20 27.73 7.30
N ASN A 317 11.99 28.30 8.21
CA ASN A 317 13.42 27.99 8.29
C ASN A 317 13.67 26.55 8.76
N SER A 318 12.93 26.04 9.75
CA SER A 318 13.03 24.63 10.17
C SER A 318 12.65 23.68 9.03
N LEU A 319 11.58 23.97 8.29
CA LEU A 319 11.20 23.20 7.10
C LEU A 319 12.28 23.21 6.02
N LYS A 320 13.01 24.32 5.84
CA LYS A 320 14.14 24.37 4.89
C LYS A 320 15.31 23.48 5.31
N VAL A 321 15.59 23.36 6.61
CA VAL A 321 16.64 22.46 7.12
C VAL A 321 16.26 21.01 6.83
N ILE A 322 15.02 20.63 7.14
CA ILE A 322 14.45 19.31 6.83
C ILE A 322 14.46 19.05 5.32
N ALA A 323 14.06 20.03 4.49
CA ALA A 323 14.04 19.90 3.03
C ALA A 323 15.43 19.73 2.41
N ASN A 324 16.48 20.22 3.07
CA ASN A 324 17.88 20.00 2.67
C ASN A 324 18.45 18.67 3.19
N GLY A 325 17.61 17.83 3.80
CA GLY A 325 17.98 16.49 4.25
C GLY A 325 18.64 16.44 5.63
N ASP A 326 18.59 17.51 6.42
CA ASP A 326 19.09 17.53 7.79
C ASP A 326 17.93 17.32 8.79
N PHE A 327 17.91 16.13 9.39
CA PHE A 327 16.94 15.71 10.39
C PHE A 327 17.55 15.67 11.80
N THR A 328 18.75 16.21 12.02
CA THR A 328 19.45 16.14 13.32
C THR A 328 18.98 17.20 14.31
N THR A 329 18.39 18.29 13.81
CA THR A 329 18.09 19.47 14.62
C THR A 329 16.78 19.30 15.38
N ASP A 330 16.86 18.95 16.66
CA ASP A 330 15.73 19.04 17.58
C ASP A 330 15.42 20.53 17.86
N ARG A 331 14.16 20.93 17.66
CA ARG A 331 13.67 22.29 17.96
C ARG A 331 12.40 22.27 18.81
N SER A 332 12.24 21.23 19.64
CA SER A 332 11.18 21.12 20.64
C SER A 332 11.11 22.35 21.58
N ASP A 333 12.20 23.07 21.76
CA ASP A 333 12.33 24.31 22.54
C ASP A 333 11.37 25.45 22.12
N VAL A 334 10.89 25.43 20.86
CA VAL A 334 10.09 26.50 20.25
C VAL A 334 8.58 26.30 20.48
N ILE A 335 8.16 25.15 21.00
CA ILE A 335 6.74 24.79 21.16
C ILE A 335 6.20 25.32 22.49
N LYS A 336 6.07 26.64 22.62
CA LYS A 336 5.37 27.27 23.75
C LYS A 336 4.09 27.95 23.27
N GLY A 337 3.06 27.15 23.02
CA GLY A 337 1.73 27.61 22.62
C GLY A 337 0.68 26.50 22.60
N LYS A 338 -0.60 26.90 22.59
CA LYS A 338 -1.77 26.02 22.38
C LYS A 338 -2.56 26.43 21.12
N ASP A 339 -1.98 27.27 20.28
CA ASP A 339 -2.57 27.75 19.04
C ASP A 339 -2.19 26.85 17.85
N GLU A 340 -2.75 27.16 16.69
CA GLU A 340 -2.56 26.43 15.44
C GLU A 340 -1.09 26.45 14.98
N ILE A 341 -0.32 27.46 15.39
CA ILE A 341 1.11 27.54 15.08
C ILE A 341 1.89 26.51 15.90
N ALA A 342 1.61 26.38 17.19
CA ALA A 342 2.21 25.36 18.03
C ALA A 342 1.85 23.93 17.56
N ASP A 343 0.62 23.72 17.09
CA ASP A 343 0.19 22.42 16.56
C ASP A 343 0.85 22.06 15.23
N ALA A 344 1.06 23.05 14.35
CA ALA A 344 1.84 22.88 13.13
C ALA A 344 3.29 22.49 13.42
N TYR A 345 3.92 23.07 14.46
CA TYR A 345 5.26 22.68 14.91
C TYR A 345 5.31 21.23 15.43
N ARG A 346 4.32 20.78 16.22
CA ARG A 346 4.25 19.38 16.68
C ARG A 346 4.12 18.41 15.52
N SER A 347 3.25 18.74 14.56
CA SER A 347 3.04 17.93 13.36
C SER A 347 4.31 17.84 12.50
N MET A 348 5.05 18.95 12.38
CA MET A 348 6.35 18.99 11.72
C MET A 348 7.39 18.11 12.43
N GLU A 349 7.41 18.09 13.77
CA GLU A 349 8.34 17.27 14.54
C GLU A 349 8.05 15.77 14.38
N ILE A 350 6.78 15.38 14.46
CA ILE A 350 6.34 14.00 14.19
C ILE A 350 6.76 13.58 12.77
N MET A 351 6.60 14.47 11.78
CA MET A 351 7.04 14.22 10.41
C MET A 351 8.56 14.03 10.32
N ARG A 352 9.35 14.89 10.98
CA ARG A 352 10.83 14.77 11.04
C ARG A 352 11.26 13.43 11.62
N GLU A 353 10.69 13.04 12.77
CA GLU A 353 11.00 11.79 13.44
C GLU A 353 10.60 10.58 12.59
N SER A 354 9.41 10.60 11.98
CA SER A 354 8.92 9.53 11.10
C SER A 354 9.83 9.34 9.89
N ILE A 355 10.26 10.42 9.25
CA ILE A 355 11.20 10.35 8.11
C ILE A 355 12.58 9.86 8.58
N SER A 356 13.10 10.36 9.70
CA SER A 356 14.38 9.90 10.26
C SER A 356 14.37 8.38 10.54
N ASN A 357 13.31 7.87 11.16
CA ASN A 357 13.15 6.44 11.44
C ASN A 357 13.00 5.62 10.15
N MET A 358 12.30 6.13 9.14
CA MET A 358 12.21 5.48 7.82
C MET A 358 13.59 5.37 7.16
N ILE A 359 14.38 6.44 7.17
CA ILE A 359 15.75 6.46 6.61
C ILE A 359 16.66 5.47 7.36
N ARG A 360 16.57 5.40 8.70
CA ARG A 360 17.28 4.37 9.50
C ARG A 360 16.87 2.94 9.12
N GLY A 361 15.56 2.72 8.96
CA GLY A 361 15.02 1.43 8.53
C GLY A 361 15.55 1.01 7.16
N ILE A 362 15.54 1.93 6.19
CA ILE A 362 16.09 1.72 4.84
C ILE A 362 17.59 1.40 4.92
N LYS A 363 18.38 2.17 5.68
CA LYS A 363 19.83 1.93 5.84
C LYS A 363 20.13 0.55 6.44
N LYS A 364 19.37 0.14 7.46
CA LYS A 364 19.53 -1.18 8.08
C LYS A 364 19.16 -2.30 7.10
N ALA A 365 18.06 -2.17 6.37
CA ALA A 365 17.66 -3.14 5.36
C ALA A 365 18.70 -3.27 4.24
N ALA A 366 19.26 -2.14 3.78
CA ALA A 366 20.32 -2.10 2.78
C ALA A 366 21.54 -2.93 3.19
N LEU A 367 22.04 -2.72 4.42
CA LEU A 367 23.20 -3.45 4.94
C LEU A 367 22.95 -4.96 5.05
N ILE A 368 21.73 -5.38 5.40
CA ILE A 368 21.35 -6.79 5.43
C ILE A 368 21.37 -7.38 4.01
N VAL A 369 20.74 -6.70 3.04
CA VAL A 369 20.71 -7.15 1.64
C VAL A 369 22.14 -7.20 1.05
N GLN A 370 23.01 -6.26 1.43
CA GLN A 370 24.42 -6.28 1.04
C GLN A 370 25.12 -7.56 1.51
N GLN A 371 24.99 -7.88 2.80
CA GLN A 371 25.57 -9.08 3.39
C GLN A 371 25.00 -10.35 2.74
N ASP A 372 23.69 -10.41 2.52
CA ASP A 372 23.03 -11.56 1.90
C ASP A 372 23.47 -11.74 0.44
N SER A 373 23.69 -10.64 -0.29
CA SER A 373 24.22 -10.68 -1.66
C SER A 373 25.64 -11.24 -1.70
N ALA A 374 26.52 -10.80 -0.79
CA ALA A 374 27.88 -11.34 -0.68
C ALA A 374 27.87 -12.84 -0.34
N ASN A 375 27.00 -13.26 0.59
CA ASN A 375 26.81 -14.68 0.91
C ASN A 375 26.31 -15.48 -0.30
N LEU A 376 25.34 -14.94 -1.04
CA LEU A 376 24.78 -15.59 -2.22
C LEU A 376 25.84 -15.79 -3.31
N SER A 377 26.70 -14.79 -3.53
CA SER A 377 27.84 -14.90 -4.46
C SER A 377 28.81 -16.01 -4.08
N MET A 378 29.17 -16.13 -2.78
CA MET A 378 30.04 -17.22 -2.31
C MET A 378 29.38 -18.60 -2.43
N ILE A 379 28.08 -18.70 -2.13
CA ILE A 379 27.33 -19.96 -2.26
C ILE A 379 27.28 -20.38 -3.74
N ALA A 380 27.05 -19.42 -4.64
CA ALA A 380 26.99 -19.67 -6.07
C ALA A 380 28.35 -20.15 -6.63
N GLU A 381 29.46 -19.52 -6.24
CA GLU A 381 30.82 -19.99 -6.58
C GLU A 381 31.08 -21.41 -6.04
N GLY A 382 30.71 -21.68 -4.79
CA GLY A 382 30.83 -23.01 -4.19
C GLY A 382 30.00 -24.06 -4.92
N MET A 383 28.79 -23.69 -5.37
CA MET A 383 27.90 -24.56 -6.12
C MET A 383 28.41 -24.83 -7.54
N ALA A 384 28.98 -23.83 -8.23
CA ALA A 384 29.63 -24.03 -9.52
C ALA A 384 30.82 -25.02 -9.40
N SER A 385 31.69 -24.83 -8.40
CA SER A 385 32.81 -25.74 -8.17
C SER A 385 32.36 -27.15 -7.78
N ALA A 386 31.33 -27.28 -6.95
CA ALA A 386 30.75 -28.59 -6.61
C ALA A 386 30.18 -29.28 -7.85
N SER A 387 29.47 -28.55 -8.71
CA SER A 387 28.91 -29.06 -9.96
C SER A 387 29.99 -29.52 -10.94
N GLU A 388 31.09 -28.78 -11.05
CA GLU A 388 32.23 -29.19 -11.88
C GLU A 388 32.87 -30.50 -11.37
N ASN A 389 32.98 -30.68 -10.05
CA ASN A 389 33.45 -31.95 -9.48
C ASN A 389 32.46 -33.10 -9.77
N VAL A 390 31.15 -32.86 -9.73
CA VAL A 390 30.14 -33.85 -10.13
C VAL A 390 30.29 -34.22 -11.60
N SER A 391 30.52 -33.24 -12.48
CA SER A 391 30.77 -33.48 -13.90
C SER A 391 31.99 -34.37 -14.12
N ILE A 392 33.12 -34.08 -13.45
CA ILE A 392 34.34 -34.90 -13.51
C ILE A 392 34.07 -36.34 -13.03
N ALA A 393 33.42 -36.50 -11.87
CA ALA A 393 33.08 -37.83 -11.34
C ALA A 393 32.13 -38.62 -12.26
N THR A 394 31.24 -37.91 -12.95
CA THR A 394 30.32 -38.49 -13.94
C THR A 394 31.07 -38.93 -15.19
N GLN A 395 32.06 -38.14 -15.64
CA GLN A 395 32.95 -38.52 -16.75
C GLN A 395 33.76 -39.79 -16.42
N ASP A 396 34.30 -39.88 -15.21
CA ASP A 396 35.00 -41.08 -14.73
C ASP A 396 34.06 -42.30 -14.69
N THR A 397 32.81 -42.09 -14.27
CA THR A 397 31.77 -43.13 -14.28
C THR A 397 31.48 -43.61 -15.70
N ALA A 398 31.28 -42.68 -16.64
CA ALA A 398 31.05 -43.02 -18.05
C ALA A 398 32.23 -43.80 -18.66
N GLN A 399 33.46 -43.43 -18.34
CA GLN A 399 34.66 -44.18 -18.76
C GLN A 399 34.71 -45.59 -18.14
N GLY A 400 34.32 -45.71 -16.88
CA GLY A 400 34.16 -47.01 -16.20
C GLY A 400 33.13 -47.90 -16.90
N ILE A 401 32.01 -47.32 -17.33
CA ILE A 401 30.96 -48.05 -18.06
C ILE A 401 31.40 -48.49 -19.44
N ALA A 402 32.11 -47.64 -20.18
CA ALA A 402 32.67 -48.03 -21.48
C ALA A 402 33.58 -49.25 -21.34
N SER A 403 34.42 -49.25 -20.29
CA SER A 403 35.31 -50.37 -19.97
C SER A 403 34.53 -51.62 -19.55
N GLN A 404 33.42 -51.45 -18.83
CA GLN A 404 32.53 -52.55 -18.44
C GLN A 404 31.81 -53.18 -19.63
N ALA A 405 31.32 -52.37 -20.58
CA ALA A 405 30.69 -52.85 -21.81
C ALA A 405 31.67 -53.69 -22.64
N GLU A 406 32.93 -53.24 -22.77
CA GLU A 406 34.00 -54.03 -23.40
C GLU A 406 34.25 -55.35 -22.66
N GLY A 407 34.30 -55.31 -21.32
CA GLY A 407 34.43 -56.51 -20.48
C GLY A 407 33.31 -57.52 -20.68
N LEU A 408 32.05 -57.06 -20.73
CA LEU A 408 30.88 -57.91 -20.98
C LEU A 408 30.89 -58.52 -22.39
N SER A 409 31.29 -57.75 -23.40
CA SER A 409 31.47 -58.25 -24.77
C SER A 409 32.50 -59.38 -24.83
N ASN A 410 33.64 -59.20 -24.13
CA ASN A 410 34.68 -60.24 -24.04
C ASN A 410 34.19 -61.49 -23.32
N ILE A 411 33.37 -61.36 -22.27
CA ILE A 411 32.77 -62.51 -21.57
C ILE A 411 31.82 -63.28 -22.51
N ASN A 412 30.97 -62.59 -23.27
CA ASN A 412 30.10 -63.24 -24.25
C ASN A 412 30.89 -64.05 -25.28
N MET A 413 31.94 -63.46 -25.88
CA MET A 413 32.80 -64.19 -26.82
C MET A 413 33.49 -65.41 -26.18
N ALA A 414 33.90 -65.30 -24.92
CA ALA A 414 34.51 -66.41 -24.20
C ALA A 414 33.49 -67.54 -23.92
N LEU A 415 32.24 -67.21 -23.61
CA LEU A 415 31.16 -68.17 -23.37
C LEU A 415 30.71 -68.87 -24.65
N ASP A 416 30.69 -68.17 -25.78
CA ASP A 416 30.44 -68.80 -27.09
C ASP A 416 31.51 -69.85 -27.41
N SER A 417 32.79 -69.48 -27.28
CA SER A 417 33.90 -70.43 -27.48
C SER A 417 33.88 -71.57 -26.45
N PHE A 418 33.42 -71.31 -25.23
CA PHE A 418 33.24 -72.33 -24.20
C PHE A 418 32.13 -73.31 -24.60
N GLY A 419 31.00 -72.81 -25.13
CA GLY A 419 29.91 -73.61 -25.66
C GLY A 419 30.35 -74.55 -26.77
N GLU A 420 31.10 -74.05 -27.76
CA GLU A 420 31.63 -74.89 -28.85
C GLU A 420 32.53 -76.03 -28.33
N LYS A 421 33.37 -75.74 -27.32
CA LYS A 421 34.23 -76.77 -26.70
C LYS A 421 33.41 -77.78 -25.92
N LEU A 422 32.34 -77.35 -25.25
CA LEU A 422 31.46 -78.23 -24.50
C LEU A 422 30.67 -79.16 -25.43
N GLU A 423 30.18 -78.68 -26.57
CA GLU A 423 29.59 -79.51 -27.62
C GLU A 423 30.59 -80.57 -28.12
N GLY A 424 31.87 -80.20 -28.27
CA GLY A 424 32.95 -81.14 -28.58
C GLY A 424 33.10 -82.24 -27.53
N ILE A 425 33.07 -81.88 -26.24
CA ILE A 425 33.14 -82.85 -25.12
C ILE A 425 31.93 -83.79 -25.15
N VAL A 426 30.71 -83.29 -25.36
CA VAL A 426 29.49 -84.12 -25.45
C VAL A 426 29.62 -85.15 -26.57
N LYS A 427 30.16 -84.73 -27.72
CA LYS A 427 30.41 -85.65 -28.84
C LYS A 427 31.46 -86.71 -28.50
N ASP A 428 32.55 -86.34 -27.84
CA ASP A 428 33.59 -87.28 -27.41
C ASP A 428 33.02 -88.32 -26.40
N ILE A 429 32.09 -87.91 -25.53
CA ILE A 429 31.37 -88.80 -24.61
C ILE A 429 30.52 -89.82 -25.38
N GLU A 430 29.75 -89.37 -26.39
CA GLU A 430 28.97 -90.28 -27.25
C GLU A 430 29.85 -91.29 -27.99
N ASP A 431 31.01 -90.86 -28.48
CA ASP A 431 31.94 -91.74 -29.18
C ASP A 431 32.62 -92.72 -28.21
N MET A 432 32.91 -92.29 -26.97
CA MET A 432 33.37 -93.18 -25.89
C MET A 432 32.33 -94.23 -25.52
N ASP A 433 31.05 -93.88 -25.44
CA ASP A 433 29.97 -94.82 -25.13
C ASP A 433 29.87 -95.92 -26.20
N LYS A 434 29.85 -95.52 -27.48
CA LYS A 434 29.86 -96.45 -28.63
C LYS A 434 31.08 -97.37 -28.61
N ALA A 435 32.27 -96.81 -28.36
CA ALA A 435 33.50 -97.60 -28.30
C ALA A 435 33.49 -98.59 -27.13
N SER A 436 32.97 -98.17 -25.97
CA SER A 436 32.83 -99.04 -24.79
C SER A 436 31.91 -100.22 -25.07
N SER A 437 30.73 -99.95 -25.65
CA SER A 437 29.76 -100.99 -26.02
C SER A 437 30.32 -101.99 -27.04
N GLU A 438 31.12 -101.53 -28.01
CA GLU A 438 31.77 -102.43 -28.97
C GLU A 438 32.85 -103.31 -28.32
N VAL A 439 33.61 -102.78 -27.35
CA VAL A 439 34.58 -103.58 -26.59
C VAL A 439 33.87 -104.61 -25.73
N GLU A 440 32.78 -104.27 -25.05
CA GLU A 440 31.94 -105.21 -24.29
C GLU A 440 31.50 -106.38 -25.18
N ARG A 441 30.90 -106.08 -26.33
CA ARG A 441 30.45 -107.08 -27.31
C ARG A 441 31.58 -107.97 -27.80
N MET A 442 32.76 -107.40 -28.05
CA MET A 442 33.95 -108.15 -28.50
C MET A 442 34.47 -109.07 -27.39
N SER A 443 34.48 -108.61 -26.14
CA SER A 443 34.91 -109.39 -24.98
C SER A 443 33.95 -110.52 -24.63
N GLU A 444 32.64 -110.29 -24.70
CA GLU A 444 31.62 -111.35 -24.55
C GLU A 444 31.79 -112.43 -25.62
N LYS A 445 31.98 -112.02 -26.88
CA LYS A 445 32.26 -112.94 -27.98
C LYS A 445 33.56 -113.71 -27.75
N GLY A 446 34.63 -113.04 -27.35
CA GLY A 446 35.92 -113.68 -27.05
C GLY A 446 35.83 -114.69 -25.91
N SER A 447 35.05 -114.40 -24.87
CA SER A 447 34.75 -115.33 -23.78
C SER A 447 34.00 -116.56 -24.31
N SER A 448 32.96 -116.36 -25.14
CA SER A 448 32.20 -117.45 -25.75
C SER A 448 33.05 -118.33 -26.67
N ASP A 449 33.94 -117.74 -27.46
CA ASP A 449 34.88 -118.48 -28.32
C ASP A 449 35.87 -119.33 -27.48
N MET A 450 36.29 -118.83 -26.30
CA MET A 450 37.13 -119.60 -25.35
C MET A 450 36.36 -120.74 -24.66
N GLU A 451 35.08 -120.56 -24.34
CA GLU A 451 34.23 -121.65 -23.82
C GLU A 451 34.07 -122.78 -24.86
N LEU A 452 33.92 -122.43 -26.14
CA LEU A 452 33.90 -123.39 -27.24
C LEU A 452 35.25 -124.11 -27.40
N LEU A 453 36.36 -123.39 -27.21
CA LEU A 453 37.70 -123.99 -27.22
C LEU A 453 37.89 -124.96 -26.05
N MET A 454 37.47 -124.59 -24.83
CA MET A 454 37.50 -125.48 -23.65
C MET A 454 36.79 -126.79 -23.92
N LYS A 455 35.57 -126.72 -24.47
CA LYS A 455 34.79 -127.91 -24.84
C LYS A 455 35.50 -128.78 -25.89
N SER A 456 36.26 -128.16 -26.80
CA SER A 456 37.03 -128.89 -27.81
C SER A 456 38.24 -129.59 -27.18
N VAL A 457 38.91 -128.94 -26.21
CA VAL A 457 40.02 -129.52 -25.45
C VAL A 457 39.54 -130.67 -24.56
N ASP A 458 38.38 -130.56 -23.91
CA ASP A 458 37.78 -131.66 -23.12
C ASP A 458 37.55 -132.92 -23.99
N ILE A 459 37.10 -132.75 -25.23
CA ILE A 459 36.91 -133.87 -26.19
C ILE A 459 38.26 -134.50 -26.56
N ILE A 460 39.31 -133.68 -26.71
CA ILE A 460 40.66 -134.15 -27.01
C ILE A 460 41.22 -134.94 -25.81
N GLU A 461 41.06 -134.44 -24.59
CA GLU A 461 41.46 -135.12 -23.36
C GLU A 461 40.79 -136.50 -23.25
N GLU A 462 39.48 -136.58 -23.50
CA GLU A 462 38.73 -137.85 -23.51
C GLU A 462 39.27 -138.83 -24.57
N ALA A 463 39.58 -138.32 -25.77
CA ALA A 463 40.15 -139.14 -26.85
C ALA A 463 41.55 -139.67 -26.51
N PHE A 464 42.41 -138.88 -25.85
CA PHE A 464 43.72 -139.34 -25.38
C PHE A 464 43.60 -140.38 -24.27
N LYS A 465 42.65 -140.23 -23.35
CA LYS A 465 42.37 -141.23 -22.31
C LYS A 465 41.96 -142.58 -22.91
N ASP A 466 41.09 -142.58 -23.91
CA ASP A 466 40.72 -143.79 -24.66
C ASP A 466 41.92 -144.38 -25.42
N PHE A 467 42.78 -143.53 -26.00
CA PHE A 467 44.00 -143.96 -26.69
C PHE A 467 44.97 -144.68 -25.74
N VAL A 468 45.25 -144.11 -24.55
CA VAL A 468 46.07 -144.74 -23.50
C VAL A 468 45.50 -146.10 -23.09
N GLN A 469 44.17 -146.20 -22.92
CA GLN A 469 43.52 -147.47 -22.57
C GLN A 469 43.71 -148.52 -23.67
N LYS A 470 43.57 -148.14 -24.95
CA LYS A 470 43.76 -149.03 -26.09
C LYS A 470 45.21 -149.50 -26.25
N ILE A 471 46.20 -148.62 -26.05
CA ILE A 471 47.62 -148.99 -26.11
C ILE A 471 48.00 -149.92 -24.95
N ASN A 472 47.50 -149.67 -23.73
CA ASN A 472 47.69 -150.60 -22.61
C ASN A 472 47.11 -152.00 -22.92
N GLY A 473 45.91 -152.07 -23.49
CA GLY A 473 45.31 -153.33 -23.94
C GLY A 473 46.13 -154.00 -25.06
N PHE A 474 46.70 -153.21 -25.98
CA PHE A 474 47.60 -153.69 -27.03
C PHE A 474 48.87 -154.31 -26.44
N ASN A 475 49.55 -153.63 -25.50
CA ASN A 475 50.74 -154.15 -24.81
C ASN A 475 50.43 -155.45 -24.03
N GLN A 476 49.25 -155.56 -23.41
CA GLN A 476 48.81 -156.81 -22.77
C GLN A 476 48.67 -157.97 -23.76
N ASN A 477 48.13 -157.71 -24.95
CA ASN A 477 48.03 -158.73 -26.00
C ASN A 477 49.43 -159.14 -26.50
N ILE A 478 50.36 -158.20 -26.63
CA ILE A 478 51.75 -158.48 -27.01
C ILE A 478 52.43 -159.39 -25.99
N LEU A 479 52.26 -159.14 -24.69
CA LEU A 479 52.78 -160.03 -23.62
C LEU A 479 52.25 -161.47 -23.76
N GLN A 480 50.98 -161.65 -24.09
CA GLN A 480 50.41 -162.99 -24.33
C GLN A 480 51.05 -163.67 -25.55
N ILE A 481 51.36 -162.91 -26.60
CA ILE A 481 52.06 -163.43 -27.78
C ILE A 481 53.51 -163.81 -27.42
N THR A 482 54.19 -163.03 -26.57
CA THR A 482 55.52 -163.39 -26.03
C THR A 482 55.48 -164.74 -25.32
N ASP A 483 54.49 -164.94 -24.44
CA ASP A 483 54.33 -166.20 -23.71
C ASP A 483 54.10 -167.39 -24.65
N ILE A 484 53.23 -167.24 -25.65
CA ILE A 484 52.98 -168.27 -26.67
C ILE A 484 54.26 -168.56 -27.46
N THR A 485 54.99 -167.52 -27.88
CA THR A 485 56.24 -167.66 -28.66
C THR A 485 57.33 -168.35 -27.86
N ASN A 486 57.43 -168.06 -26.56
CA ASN A 486 58.34 -168.75 -25.64
C ASN A 486 57.97 -170.23 -25.46
N VAL A 487 56.68 -170.56 -25.39
CA VAL A 487 56.21 -171.96 -25.37
C VAL A 487 56.58 -172.66 -26.69
N ILE A 488 56.38 -172.04 -27.85
CA ILE A 488 56.76 -172.60 -29.15
C ILE A 488 58.27 -172.82 -29.22
N ASN A 489 59.08 -171.87 -28.75
CA ASN A 489 60.53 -171.99 -28.68
C ASN A 489 60.95 -173.17 -27.79
N GLY A 490 60.31 -173.33 -26.62
CA GLY A 490 60.53 -174.47 -25.73
C GLY A 490 60.12 -175.82 -26.35
N ILE A 491 59.01 -175.86 -27.10
CA ILE A 491 58.60 -177.06 -27.87
C ILE A 491 59.60 -177.36 -28.98
N ALA A 492 60.06 -176.34 -29.71
CA ALA A 492 61.06 -176.49 -30.77
C ALA A 492 62.38 -177.03 -30.22
N GLU A 493 62.86 -176.51 -29.09
CA GLU A 493 64.07 -177.01 -28.40
C GLU A 493 63.91 -178.47 -27.94
N GLN A 494 62.78 -178.82 -27.33
CA GLN A 494 62.48 -180.21 -26.96
C GLN A 494 62.39 -181.13 -28.18
N THR A 495 61.77 -180.67 -29.27
CA THR A 495 61.63 -181.43 -30.51
C THR A 495 63.00 -181.63 -31.18
N ASN A 496 63.87 -180.61 -31.14
CA ASN A 496 65.25 -180.70 -31.63
C ASN A 496 66.04 -181.77 -30.85
N LEU A 497 65.93 -181.77 -29.52
CA LEU A 497 66.55 -182.79 -28.65
C LEU A 497 66.00 -184.20 -28.88
N LEU A 498 64.69 -184.35 -29.04
CA LEU A 498 64.04 -185.62 -29.36
C LEU A 498 64.47 -186.14 -30.74
N ALA A 499 64.50 -185.25 -31.74
CA ALA A 499 64.93 -185.56 -33.09
C ALA A 499 66.42 -185.93 -33.16
N LEU A 500 67.28 -185.24 -32.41
CA LEU A 500 68.69 -185.56 -32.27
C LEU A 500 68.89 -186.96 -31.66
N ASN A 501 68.19 -187.27 -30.56
CA ASN A 501 68.23 -188.60 -29.94
C ASN A 501 67.74 -189.69 -30.89
N ALA A 502 66.66 -189.43 -31.65
CA ALA A 502 66.14 -190.36 -32.65
C ALA A 502 67.10 -190.56 -33.83
N ALA A 503 67.77 -189.49 -34.31
CA ALA A 503 68.78 -189.56 -35.37
C ALA A 503 70.01 -190.37 -34.93
N ILE A 504 70.45 -190.20 -33.68
CA ILE A 504 71.55 -190.97 -33.07
C ILE A 504 71.20 -192.47 -33.01
N GLU A 505 70.00 -192.83 -32.53
CA GLU A 505 69.61 -194.23 -32.41
C GLU A 505 69.33 -194.89 -33.77
N ALA A 506 68.82 -194.12 -34.74
CA ALA A 506 68.65 -194.56 -36.13
C ALA A 506 70.01 -194.82 -36.82
N ALA A 507 71.04 -193.99 -36.56
CA ALA A 507 72.39 -194.24 -37.03
C ALA A 507 73.00 -195.51 -36.41
N ARG A 508 72.61 -195.84 -35.17
CA ARG A 508 73.06 -197.03 -34.43
C ARG A 508 72.48 -198.34 -34.98
N ALA A 509 71.27 -198.30 -35.55
CA ALA A 509 70.61 -199.45 -36.18
C ALA A 509 71.16 -199.84 -37.57
N GLY A 510 72.17 -199.13 -38.09
CA GLY A 510 72.84 -199.47 -39.35
C GLY A 510 71.92 -199.35 -40.58
N GLU A 511 72.13 -200.20 -41.59
CA GLU A 511 71.41 -200.10 -42.89
C GLU A 511 69.87 -200.13 -42.78
N VAL A 512 69.31 -200.76 -41.74
CA VAL A 512 67.85 -200.85 -41.53
C VAL A 512 67.25 -199.52 -41.01
N GLY A 513 68.04 -198.71 -40.30
CA GLY A 513 67.62 -197.43 -39.70
C GLY A 513 67.75 -196.22 -40.61
N ARG A 514 68.30 -196.39 -41.82
CA ARG A 514 68.68 -195.29 -42.72
C ARG A 514 67.51 -194.40 -43.14
N GLY A 515 66.31 -194.96 -43.35
CA GLY A 515 65.10 -194.18 -43.64
C GLY A 515 64.62 -193.35 -42.45
N PHE A 516 64.70 -193.91 -41.24
CA PHE A 516 64.36 -193.21 -40.00
C PHE A 516 65.33 -192.08 -39.67
N ALA A 517 66.64 -192.27 -39.91
CA ALA A 517 67.66 -191.25 -39.69
C ALA A 517 67.41 -190.00 -40.56
N VAL A 518 67.00 -190.18 -41.81
CA VAL A 518 66.65 -189.07 -42.71
C VAL A 518 65.44 -188.28 -42.19
N VAL A 519 64.40 -188.98 -41.72
CA VAL A 519 63.21 -188.31 -41.15
C VAL A 519 63.55 -187.59 -39.85
N ALA A 520 64.36 -188.19 -38.97
CA ALA A 520 64.78 -187.56 -37.72
C ALA A 520 65.65 -186.31 -37.96
N GLU A 521 66.57 -186.34 -38.93
CA GLU A 521 67.36 -185.16 -39.29
C GLU A 521 66.50 -184.06 -39.93
N GLU A 522 65.46 -184.42 -40.70
CA GLU A 522 64.51 -183.44 -41.25
C GLU A 522 63.64 -182.81 -40.15
N ILE A 523 63.21 -183.59 -39.16
CA ILE A 523 62.51 -183.06 -37.97
C ILE A 523 63.44 -182.15 -37.15
N ARG A 524 64.72 -182.52 -37.02
CA ARG A 524 65.75 -181.71 -36.34
C ARG A 524 65.90 -180.34 -37.01
N LYS A 525 66.03 -180.32 -38.34
CA LYS A 525 66.08 -179.09 -39.12
C LYS A 525 64.81 -178.25 -39.00
N LEU A 526 63.62 -178.86 -39.05
CA LEU A 526 62.36 -178.16 -38.85
C LEU A 526 62.27 -177.56 -37.44
N ALA A 527 62.77 -178.27 -36.43
CA ALA A 527 62.82 -177.78 -35.05
C ALA A 527 63.81 -176.61 -34.89
N GLU A 528 65.00 -176.68 -35.47
CA GLU A 528 65.97 -175.56 -35.52
C GLU A 528 65.38 -174.34 -36.25
N GLN A 529 64.71 -174.54 -37.39
CA GLN A 529 64.02 -173.47 -38.12
C GLN A 529 62.86 -172.87 -37.32
N SER A 530 62.12 -173.69 -36.56
CA SER A 530 61.04 -173.22 -35.68
C SER A 530 61.60 -172.44 -34.49
N GLN A 531 62.77 -172.82 -33.98
CA GLN A 531 63.50 -172.11 -32.93
C GLN A 531 63.98 -170.74 -33.44
N GLU A 532 64.64 -170.70 -34.60
CA GLU A 532 65.09 -169.48 -35.27
C GLU A 532 63.91 -168.54 -35.58
N SER A 533 62.80 -169.08 -36.10
CA SER A 533 61.58 -168.30 -36.38
C SER A 533 60.96 -167.73 -35.10
N SER A 534 60.90 -168.52 -34.02
CA SER A 534 60.39 -168.06 -32.72
C SER A 534 61.28 -166.97 -32.12
N GLN A 535 62.60 -167.07 -32.27
CA GLN A 535 63.53 -166.04 -31.83
C GLN A 535 63.35 -164.74 -32.63
N ASN A 536 63.15 -164.82 -33.95
CA ASN A 536 62.85 -163.66 -34.79
C ASN A 536 61.51 -163.01 -34.39
N ILE A 537 60.48 -163.80 -34.07
CA ILE A 537 59.20 -163.30 -33.54
C ILE A 537 59.42 -162.60 -32.19
N ASN A 538 60.19 -163.17 -31.28
CA ASN A 538 60.52 -162.55 -29.99
C ASN A 538 61.23 -161.21 -30.17
N ASN A 539 62.16 -161.09 -31.13
CA ASN A 539 62.82 -159.81 -31.42
C ASN A 539 61.80 -158.76 -31.92
N LEU A 540 60.91 -159.13 -32.85
CA LEU A 540 59.84 -158.26 -33.33
C LEU A 540 58.87 -157.84 -32.22
N ILE A 541 58.55 -158.75 -31.29
CA ILE A 541 57.71 -158.44 -30.13
C ILE A 541 58.40 -157.44 -29.21
N ASN A 542 59.69 -157.60 -28.95
CA ASN A 542 60.45 -156.64 -28.15
C ASN A 542 60.44 -155.25 -28.80
N ASP A 543 60.64 -155.17 -30.12
CA ASP A 543 60.57 -153.91 -30.86
C ASP A 543 59.17 -153.27 -30.74
N ILE A 544 58.09 -154.04 -30.94
CA ILE A 544 56.70 -153.55 -30.80
C ILE A 544 56.39 -153.13 -29.35
N THR A 545 56.95 -153.82 -28.36
CA THR A 545 56.78 -153.48 -26.93
C THR A 545 57.46 -152.15 -26.63
N ASN A 546 58.69 -151.97 -27.10
CA ASN A 546 59.42 -150.70 -26.96
C ASN A 546 58.68 -149.55 -27.66
N ASP A 547 58.16 -149.77 -28.87
CA ASP A 547 57.33 -148.78 -29.57
C ASP A 547 56.07 -148.43 -28.77
N GLY A 548 55.41 -149.43 -28.17
CA GLY A 548 54.27 -149.23 -27.29
C GLY A 548 54.58 -148.42 -26.03
N GLU A 549 55.74 -148.65 -25.41
CA GLU A 549 56.23 -147.87 -24.26
C GLU A 549 56.53 -146.41 -24.66
N MET A 550 57.20 -146.19 -25.80
CA MET A 550 57.46 -144.83 -26.31
C MET A 550 56.16 -144.08 -26.61
N ILE A 551 55.15 -144.74 -27.19
CA ILE A 551 53.84 -144.15 -27.44
C ILE A 551 53.16 -143.74 -26.12
N LEU A 552 53.24 -144.56 -25.07
CA LEU A 552 52.70 -144.23 -23.75
C LEU A 552 53.42 -143.03 -23.11
N GLU A 553 54.75 -142.98 -23.19
CA GLU A 553 55.56 -141.86 -22.69
C GLU A 553 55.17 -140.55 -23.40
N THR A 554 55.16 -140.54 -24.74
CA THR A 554 54.75 -139.36 -25.53
C THR A 554 53.31 -138.95 -25.24
N THR A 555 52.41 -139.92 -25.00
CA THR A 555 51.01 -139.61 -24.67
C THR A 555 50.86 -138.98 -23.30
N ASN A 556 51.65 -139.41 -22.31
CA ASN A 556 51.65 -138.78 -20.98
C ASN A 556 52.18 -137.35 -21.05
N GLU A 557 53.24 -137.09 -21.81
CA GLU A 557 53.74 -135.73 -22.05
C GLU A 557 52.67 -134.84 -22.71
N LEU A 558 51.93 -135.37 -23.69
CA LEU A 558 50.82 -134.64 -24.33
C LEU A 558 49.67 -134.34 -23.34
N ASN A 559 49.39 -135.25 -22.41
CA ASN A 559 48.38 -135.02 -21.38
C ASN A 559 48.79 -133.89 -20.41
N GLU A 560 50.08 -133.82 -20.03
CA GLU A 560 50.60 -132.71 -19.23
C GLU A 560 50.51 -131.35 -19.97
N GLU A 561 50.76 -131.34 -21.29
CA GLU A 561 50.58 -130.13 -22.10
C GLU A 561 49.10 -129.72 -22.23
N LEU A 562 48.18 -130.68 -22.36
CA LEU A 562 46.73 -130.39 -22.37
C LEU A 562 46.25 -129.78 -21.05
N GLU A 563 46.71 -130.28 -19.90
CA GLU A 563 46.38 -129.68 -18.59
C GLU A 563 46.84 -128.22 -18.50
N LYS A 564 48.03 -127.90 -19.04
CA LYS A 564 48.51 -126.51 -19.12
C LYS A 564 47.60 -125.67 -20.02
N GLU A 565 47.15 -126.20 -21.15
CA GLU A 565 46.26 -125.50 -22.08
C GLU A 565 44.88 -125.20 -21.45
N ILE A 566 44.30 -126.16 -20.73
CA ILE A 566 43.04 -125.97 -19.97
C ILE A 566 43.17 -124.82 -18.96
N ASN A 567 44.29 -124.74 -18.24
CA ASN A 567 44.53 -123.65 -17.29
C ASN A 567 44.61 -122.28 -18.00
N ILE A 568 45.34 -122.20 -19.11
CA ILE A 568 45.45 -120.97 -19.92
C ILE A 568 44.07 -120.52 -20.44
N ILE A 569 43.23 -121.45 -20.91
CA ILE A 569 41.87 -121.14 -21.39
C ILE A 569 41.03 -120.58 -20.24
N ASN A 570 41.02 -121.21 -19.07
CA ASN A 570 40.30 -120.73 -17.89
C ASN A 570 40.76 -119.33 -17.48
N MET A 571 42.07 -119.10 -17.41
CA MET A 571 42.63 -117.78 -17.13
C MET A 571 42.18 -116.74 -18.17
N THR A 572 42.10 -117.12 -19.44
CA THR A 572 41.66 -116.23 -20.52
C THR A 572 40.17 -115.89 -20.41
N ILE A 573 39.32 -116.84 -20.00
CA ILE A 573 37.90 -116.60 -19.73
C ILE A 573 37.72 -115.61 -18.57
N GLU A 574 38.45 -115.79 -17.47
CA GLU A 574 38.42 -114.85 -16.34
C GLU A 574 38.91 -113.45 -16.75
N ASN A 575 39.98 -113.36 -17.55
CA ASN A 575 40.43 -112.07 -18.10
C ASN A 575 39.34 -111.37 -18.93
N TYR A 576 38.55 -112.11 -19.73
CA TYR A 576 37.42 -111.51 -20.46
C TYR A 576 36.32 -111.00 -19.52
N LYS A 577 36.02 -111.72 -18.43
CA LYS A 577 35.06 -111.25 -17.41
C LYS A 577 35.54 -109.97 -16.74
N ASP A 578 36.81 -109.88 -16.42
CA ASP A 578 37.41 -108.67 -15.83
C ASP A 578 37.35 -107.48 -16.80
N ILE A 579 37.53 -107.72 -18.10
CA ILE A 579 37.34 -106.68 -19.13
C ILE A 579 35.88 -106.21 -19.15
N VAL A 580 34.90 -107.12 -19.20
CA VAL A 580 33.46 -106.76 -19.20
C VAL A 580 33.10 -105.94 -17.94
N ASN A 581 33.53 -106.38 -16.76
CA ASN A 581 33.32 -105.62 -15.52
C ASN A 581 33.96 -104.22 -15.56
N SER A 582 35.14 -104.10 -16.16
CA SER A 582 35.83 -102.81 -16.33
C SER A 582 35.07 -101.90 -17.29
N ILE A 583 34.49 -102.43 -18.36
CA ILE A 583 33.65 -101.67 -19.30
C ILE A 583 32.35 -101.21 -18.65
N HIS A 584 31.70 -102.05 -17.83
CA HIS A 584 30.51 -101.64 -17.10
C HIS A 584 30.79 -100.45 -16.16
N ASN A 585 31.91 -100.48 -15.44
CA ASN A 585 32.36 -99.34 -14.64
C ASN A 585 32.66 -98.11 -15.50
N MET A 586 33.19 -98.29 -16.71
CA MET A 586 33.45 -97.19 -17.65
C MET A 586 32.15 -96.55 -18.14
N SER A 587 31.14 -97.34 -18.47
CA SER A 587 29.82 -96.87 -18.89
C SER A 587 29.15 -96.00 -17.81
N ASN A 588 29.17 -96.43 -16.54
CA ASN A 588 28.67 -95.63 -15.42
C ASN A 588 29.41 -94.28 -15.28
N ARG A 589 30.71 -94.24 -15.56
CA ARG A 589 31.50 -92.99 -15.52
C ARG A 589 31.19 -92.09 -16.72
N ILE A 590 30.93 -92.65 -17.89
CA ILE A 590 30.51 -91.91 -19.09
C ILE A 590 29.16 -91.22 -18.82
N GLU A 591 28.20 -91.92 -18.22
CA GLU A 591 26.89 -91.36 -17.85
C GLU A 591 27.05 -90.17 -16.87
N ALA A 592 27.86 -90.33 -15.81
CA ALA A 592 28.11 -89.25 -14.86
C ALA A 592 28.81 -88.02 -15.49
N ILE A 593 29.71 -88.22 -16.46
CA ILE A 593 30.34 -87.12 -17.20
C ILE A 593 29.31 -86.43 -18.10
N ASN A 594 28.40 -87.18 -18.73
CA ASN A 594 27.34 -86.62 -19.55
C ASN A 594 26.39 -85.74 -18.73
N GLU A 595 25.96 -86.21 -17.55
CA GLU A 595 25.15 -85.41 -16.62
C GLU A 595 25.87 -84.11 -16.21
N SER A 596 27.16 -84.19 -15.90
CA SER A 596 27.99 -83.03 -15.57
C SER A 596 28.09 -82.03 -16.73
N ALA A 597 28.19 -82.53 -17.98
CA ALA A 597 28.23 -81.68 -19.16
C ALA A 597 26.91 -80.92 -19.38
N ILE A 598 25.77 -81.56 -19.11
CA ILE A 598 24.44 -80.93 -19.18
C ILE A 598 24.30 -79.83 -18.11
N GLU A 599 24.76 -80.08 -16.87
CA GLU A 599 24.76 -79.06 -15.82
C GLU A 599 25.63 -77.86 -16.20
N ILE A 600 26.83 -78.10 -16.73
CA ILE A 600 27.74 -77.04 -17.19
C ILE A 600 27.11 -76.21 -18.34
N ASP A 601 26.36 -76.83 -19.25
CA ASP A 601 25.68 -76.08 -20.31
C ASP A 601 24.56 -75.18 -19.75
N ASN A 602 23.80 -75.67 -18.78
CA ASN A 602 22.79 -74.87 -18.09
C ASN A 602 23.43 -73.69 -17.33
N ASP A 603 24.52 -73.92 -16.61
CA ASP A 603 25.26 -72.87 -15.90
C ASP A 603 25.80 -71.81 -16.88
N LYS A 604 26.35 -72.23 -18.03
CA LYS A 604 26.78 -71.33 -19.12
C LYS A 604 25.62 -70.46 -19.59
N ASN A 605 24.44 -71.04 -19.84
CA ASN A 605 23.26 -70.29 -20.29
C ASN A 605 22.76 -69.30 -19.22
N GLN A 606 22.87 -69.64 -17.93
CA GLN A 606 22.57 -68.72 -16.85
C GLN A 606 23.56 -67.55 -16.78
N ILE A 607 24.86 -67.80 -16.97
CA ILE A 607 25.87 -66.73 -17.04
C ILE A 607 25.58 -65.81 -18.23
N LEU A 608 25.23 -66.34 -19.41
CA LEU A 608 24.83 -65.54 -20.57
C LEU A 608 23.65 -64.60 -20.26
N SER A 609 22.63 -65.09 -19.54
CA SER A 609 21.51 -64.25 -19.08
C SER A 609 21.99 -63.12 -18.18
N ASN A 610 22.83 -63.41 -17.19
CA ASN A 610 23.37 -62.41 -16.26
C ASN A 610 24.24 -61.36 -16.98
N VAL A 611 24.99 -61.76 -18.01
CA VAL A 611 25.79 -60.84 -18.85
C VAL A 611 24.88 -59.91 -19.64
N SER A 612 23.77 -60.41 -20.18
CA SER A 612 22.75 -59.60 -20.86
C SER A 612 22.12 -58.57 -19.92
N ASP A 613 21.76 -58.98 -18.70
CA ASP A 613 21.19 -58.08 -17.69
C ASP A 613 22.21 -57.01 -17.26
N ALA A 614 23.47 -57.39 -17.05
CA ALA A 614 24.55 -56.46 -16.74
C ALA A 614 24.80 -55.45 -17.87
N SER A 615 24.62 -55.87 -19.13
CA SER A 615 24.74 -54.99 -20.29
C SER A 615 23.62 -53.96 -20.33
N ALA A 616 22.38 -54.36 -20.03
CA ALA A 616 21.24 -53.45 -19.95
C ALA A 616 21.43 -52.40 -18.84
N VAL A 617 21.93 -52.82 -17.67
CA VAL A 617 22.26 -51.89 -16.56
C VAL A 617 23.38 -50.93 -16.95
N ALA A 618 24.41 -51.42 -17.66
CA ALA A 618 25.49 -50.56 -18.14
C ALA A 618 24.99 -49.47 -19.11
N GLU A 619 24.08 -49.81 -20.03
CA GLU A 619 23.43 -48.82 -20.91
C GLU A 619 22.60 -47.79 -20.14
N GLU A 620 21.80 -48.22 -19.16
CA GLU A 620 20.98 -47.32 -18.34
C GLU A 620 21.83 -46.34 -17.53
N VAL A 621 22.92 -46.81 -16.92
CA VAL A 621 23.83 -45.95 -16.18
C VAL A 621 24.64 -45.04 -17.12
N SER A 622 24.94 -45.46 -18.35
CA SER A 622 25.51 -44.58 -19.38
C SER A 622 24.57 -43.41 -19.70
N ALA A 623 23.30 -43.69 -19.98
CA ALA A 623 22.30 -42.65 -20.26
C ALA A 623 22.10 -41.70 -19.06
N SER A 624 22.06 -42.27 -17.85
CA SER A 624 21.96 -41.48 -16.61
C SER A 624 23.19 -40.59 -16.39
N SER A 625 24.39 -41.06 -16.75
CA SER A 625 25.62 -40.27 -16.66
C SER A 625 25.59 -39.08 -17.61
N GLU A 626 25.10 -39.27 -18.84
CA GLU A 626 24.93 -38.15 -19.80
C GLU A 626 23.95 -37.09 -19.28
N GLU A 627 22.83 -37.50 -18.68
CA GLU A 627 21.84 -36.58 -18.10
C GLU A 627 22.39 -35.82 -16.89
N ILE A 628 23.16 -36.48 -16.02
CA ILE A 628 23.83 -35.85 -14.87
C ILE A 628 24.89 -34.85 -15.35
N ALA A 629 25.64 -35.18 -16.40
CA ALA A 629 26.64 -34.27 -16.96
C ALA A 629 25.97 -33.00 -17.52
N ALA A 630 24.90 -33.14 -18.31
CA ALA A 630 24.14 -32.00 -18.83
C ALA A 630 23.54 -31.14 -17.70
N SER A 631 22.96 -31.78 -16.67
CA SER A 631 22.42 -31.08 -15.51
C SER A 631 23.51 -30.33 -14.72
N SER A 632 24.72 -30.91 -14.64
CA SER A 632 25.86 -30.28 -13.96
C SER A 632 26.35 -29.04 -14.73
N GLU A 633 26.36 -29.07 -16.06
CA GLU A 633 26.65 -27.88 -16.88
C GLU A 633 25.61 -26.77 -16.66
N GLU A 634 24.31 -27.13 -16.63
CA GLU A 634 23.23 -26.18 -16.39
C GLU A 634 23.30 -25.54 -14.98
N ILE A 635 23.62 -26.34 -13.95
CA ILE A 635 23.83 -25.84 -12.59
C ILE A 635 25.02 -24.88 -12.54
N THR A 636 26.13 -25.21 -13.22
CA THR A 636 27.30 -24.31 -13.28
C THR A 636 26.94 -22.98 -13.92
N ALA A 637 26.26 -22.99 -15.07
CA ALA A 637 25.81 -21.76 -15.74
C ALA A 637 24.83 -20.95 -14.86
N SER A 638 23.88 -21.62 -14.21
CA SER A 638 22.92 -20.97 -13.31
C SER A 638 23.60 -20.36 -12.09
N SER A 639 24.61 -21.04 -11.53
CA SER A 639 25.44 -20.52 -10.44
C SER A 639 26.20 -19.26 -10.85
N GLU A 640 26.79 -19.23 -12.05
CA GLU A 640 27.46 -18.03 -12.57
C GLU A 640 26.48 -16.85 -12.70
N GLU A 641 25.25 -17.09 -13.17
CA GLU A 641 24.20 -16.07 -13.28
C GLU A 641 23.75 -15.56 -11.91
N VAL A 642 23.59 -16.45 -10.91
CA VAL A 642 23.28 -16.07 -9.53
C VAL A 642 24.39 -15.22 -8.93
N SER A 643 25.66 -15.62 -9.13
CA SER A 643 26.82 -14.85 -8.67
C SER A 643 26.85 -13.45 -9.29
N SER A 644 26.63 -13.35 -10.60
CA SER A 644 26.54 -12.06 -11.31
C SER A 644 25.37 -11.19 -10.80
N SER A 645 24.20 -11.80 -10.58
CA SER A 645 23.03 -11.10 -10.03
C SER A 645 23.25 -10.59 -8.62
N ALA A 646 23.93 -11.36 -7.79
CA ALA A 646 24.31 -10.97 -6.43
C ALA A 646 25.29 -9.78 -6.45
N GLN A 647 26.29 -9.79 -7.34
CA GLN A 647 27.20 -8.66 -7.55
C GLN A 647 26.48 -7.39 -8.03
N ASN A 648 25.52 -7.54 -8.95
CA ASN A 648 24.68 -6.43 -9.40
C ASN A 648 23.82 -5.87 -8.26
N LEU A 649 23.25 -6.73 -7.42
CA LEU A 649 22.47 -6.32 -6.25
C LEU A 649 23.33 -5.57 -5.23
N ASP A 650 24.55 -6.03 -4.96
CA ASP A 650 25.53 -5.31 -4.12
C ASP A 650 25.80 -3.89 -4.67
N SER A 651 26.00 -3.77 -5.99
CA SER A 651 26.19 -2.46 -6.64
C SER A 651 24.97 -1.54 -6.48
N LEU A 652 23.75 -2.05 -6.68
CA LEU A 652 22.51 -1.29 -6.49
C LEU A 652 22.32 -0.83 -5.04
N ILE A 653 22.65 -1.69 -4.08
CA ILE A 653 22.58 -1.37 -2.65
C ILE A 653 23.62 -0.31 -2.26
N ASN A 654 24.84 -0.38 -2.80
CA ASN A 654 25.84 0.66 -2.61
C ASN A 654 25.33 2.03 -3.10
N ASN A 655 24.73 2.09 -4.29
CA ASN A 655 24.10 3.32 -4.80
C ASN A 655 22.96 3.80 -3.88
N MET A 656 22.14 2.90 -3.35
CA MET A 656 21.07 3.26 -2.42
C MET A 656 21.63 3.80 -1.08
N LEU A 657 22.68 3.18 -0.56
CA LEU A 657 23.38 3.64 0.64
C LEU A 657 23.97 5.03 0.43
N ASP A 658 24.56 5.31 -0.74
CA ASP A 658 25.05 6.65 -1.09
C ASP A 658 23.94 7.70 -1.11
N GLU A 659 22.77 7.40 -1.70
CA GLU A 659 21.61 8.29 -1.65
C GLU A 659 21.08 8.51 -0.23
N VAL A 660 21.01 7.45 0.57
CA VAL A 660 20.56 7.51 1.96
C VAL A 660 21.53 8.29 2.84
N ASN A 661 22.83 8.17 2.60
CA ASN A 661 23.89 8.87 3.35
C ASN A 661 23.94 10.37 3.04
N LYS A 662 23.24 10.87 2.00
CA LYS A 662 23.05 12.32 1.79
C LYS A 662 22.20 12.95 2.91
N PHE A 663 21.35 12.16 3.57
CA PHE A 663 20.52 12.61 4.67
C PHE A 663 21.26 12.53 6.01
N LYS A 664 21.22 13.58 6.80
CA LYS A 664 21.77 13.62 8.16
C LYS A 664 20.68 13.25 9.15
N ILE A 665 20.87 12.12 9.83
CA ILE A 665 19.89 11.54 10.77
C ILE A 665 20.46 11.30 12.17
N GLU A 666 21.75 11.60 12.36
CA GLU A 666 22.51 11.50 13.61
C GLU A 666 23.41 12.73 13.80
#